data_AF-A0A9E6BRP9-F1
#
_entry.id   AF-A0A9E6BRP9-F1
#
_cell.length_a   1.000
_cell.length_b   1.000
_cell.length_c   1.000
_cell.angle_alpha   90.00
_cell.angle_beta   90.00
_cell.angle_gamma   90.00
#
_symmetry.space_group_name_H-M   'P 1'
#
loop_
_entity.id
_entity.type
_entity.pdbx_description
1 polymer ?
#
loop_
_entity_poly.entity_id
_entity_poly.type
_entity_poly.pdbx_seq_one_letter_code
_entity_poly.pdbx_strand_id
1 'polypeptide(L)'
;MAGNGYQALVFGPETTNRRSVLEKAVRLAESGGCVIFFGRLPTGSTEAGRNDPEVAKLLERLLGRLPTADKRPASITRSLSGGGFAAFLPSDSRLLVRLVAANIDRDFEPVGGQRVFVSHRRIGEVDVYLVQNPAEGTSLDLHARCRVDGVPELWDPFTGEVRPVDRFERKGKVTEIWHRLEGNTAYLFVFRPGGKRSGASLARLLQPDGLERPLPEDWTFSVIPTRDNRWGEFRWPPSDEVIGPEVRSFRYAEEPAQAGVEQGWQQPGFDDSRWQQARYSIGPYWLALHPVPEHADAAKQILPKLDEAAPGSAIEVGGKRLPWRPVEFSKTIGLARPAPWGGHSGYPDGAIDQNFIELPKGRKLLFTRIRSPKDQRLGLRIELRQTKARLWVNGVEQPIEDAVGNLPLRAGINTVLIDLPDGGRGRLFVQRQPPSAATLAEAARGAVRPDLGEAFWIRAGHSGSGYVRRAFHLDRAPKNAKVIVTAYTGYRLFVNGVKVEEEIGPWARWTRPESINITPHLRKGTNVLAAWVQVHSGLHFHGDPDKQAFALSLKVQFPDGQTMTLVSDGSWKGSVEERDGWETVEFDDSAWQPVVVLARMGEPPWGDEPLKNVGLVTEPRRKRSVDLPSPYLTCFEEVPEIVYDVKPPSAKRVGWYRFDAPPGLRALHLRTAAPARVWVDGVEVPVRDGVARVPKPPAGVSKVAIRLEMQPGSYGGAAFPLPIGLELGGGTIQPGLWADFALPTYSGIGVYRQTLTLTAEEAERPTELDLGKVLVAAEVLVNGKRAGVRLARPFKFDLTGLLHEGKNTLEVRVANTIAPHYTVTNRVNNLGPTDSGLLGPVVLRQRLPLAAWRRWAKEEIARLRRTLGTSTPELQAAQKKWEQQTHWQPLKPTDIASPSGLTLRKTSDDGWLESNGVSPQPGIKCSLHIPTDMTGITGFRLEVVQRRSADAGRSGAEAAGPSIKLKEFRMTAALPENRRFRGRRIRIQIIGRTEYLHLAEVQVFSQGKNIARQGRARQSSSSWQAPARLAIDGNTSGLWSDRSVCHTKREHEPWWELDLGSTQPIDRIVIWNRTDGGLQTRLVPCRVSVLDEAGRVVWQRVITDPPDPQVELHLSPVPVVFRNAPTELRPTRALAAAGDAGADRRRAAKKGAKRSQQRLVALFETTNPVGFKQGTILTVNLTLSADRGAVIERIR
;
A
#
# COMPACT_ATOMS: atom_id res chain seq x y z
N MET A 1 -32.06 -21.03 10.67
CA MET A 1 -31.32 -21.42 9.45
C MET A 1 -31.21 -20.19 8.55
N ALA A 2 -30.01 -19.77 8.17
CA ALA A 2 -29.82 -18.66 7.23
C ALA A 2 -30.34 -19.07 5.85
N GLY A 3 -31.40 -18.41 5.34
CA GLY A 3 -32.08 -18.75 4.08
C GLY A 3 -31.27 -18.48 2.80
N ASN A 4 -29.99 -18.88 2.76
CA ASN A 4 -29.12 -18.72 1.60
C ASN A 4 -29.40 -19.83 0.57
N GLY A 5 -29.64 -19.43 -0.70
CA GLY A 5 -29.72 -20.34 -1.84
C GLY A 5 -28.57 -20.10 -2.82
N TYR A 6 -28.04 -21.17 -3.43
CA TYR A 6 -26.91 -21.10 -4.37
C TYR A 6 -27.25 -21.83 -5.67
N GLN A 7 -27.00 -21.20 -6.83
CA GLN A 7 -27.19 -21.81 -8.15
C GLN A 7 -25.92 -22.50 -8.67
N ALA A 8 -24.76 -22.18 -8.09
CA ALA A 8 -23.48 -22.79 -8.44
C ALA A 8 -22.61 -23.08 -7.21
N LEU A 9 -21.87 -24.19 -7.26
CA LEU A 9 -20.81 -24.54 -6.31
C LEU A 9 -19.48 -24.63 -7.05
N VAL A 10 -18.47 -23.88 -6.58
CA VAL A 10 -17.11 -23.90 -7.13
C VAL A 10 -16.15 -24.38 -6.06
N PHE A 11 -15.55 -25.55 -6.28
CA PHE A 11 -14.55 -26.16 -5.41
C PHE A 11 -13.15 -25.71 -5.84
N GLY A 12 -12.35 -25.21 -4.90
CA GLY A 12 -10.94 -24.91 -5.12
C GLY A 12 -10.06 -26.16 -5.15
N PRO A 13 -8.72 -26.00 -5.22
CA PRO A 13 -7.77 -27.11 -5.24
C PRO A 13 -7.62 -27.76 -3.86
N GLU A 14 -8.66 -28.48 -3.43
CA GLU A 14 -8.73 -29.14 -2.13
C GLU A 14 -8.56 -30.65 -2.30
N THR A 15 -7.77 -31.29 -1.42
CA THR A 15 -7.54 -32.73 -1.45
C THR A 15 -8.57 -33.53 -0.63
N THR A 16 -9.33 -32.87 0.24
CA THR A 16 -10.26 -33.50 1.18
C THR A 16 -11.57 -32.71 1.26
N ASN A 17 -12.71 -33.39 1.14
CA ASN A 17 -14.04 -32.79 1.27
C ASN A 17 -14.98 -33.72 2.06
N ARG A 18 -15.91 -33.18 2.85
CA ARG A 18 -16.91 -34.03 3.53
C ARG A 18 -17.76 -34.77 2.48
N ARG A 19 -18.08 -36.05 2.71
CA ARG A 19 -18.96 -36.82 1.79
C ARG A 19 -20.30 -36.12 1.61
N SER A 20 -20.88 -35.65 2.70
CA SER A 20 -22.14 -34.91 2.72
C SER A 20 -22.14 -33.63 1.87
N VAL A 21 -20.98 -33.00 1.64
CA VAL A 21 -20.85 -31.83 0.75
C VAL A 21 -20.86 -32.25 -0.71
N LEU A 22 -20.14 -33.31 -1.06
CA LEU A 22 -20.14 -33.86 -2.42
C LEU A 22 -21.51 -34.44 -2.80
N GLU A 23 -22.22 -35.07 -1.87
CA GLU A 23 -23.61 -35.49 -2.07
C GLU A 23 -24.54 -34.30 -2.34
N LYS A 24 -24.36 -33.18 -1.62
CA LYS A 24 -25.11 -31.94 -1.91
C LYS A 24 -24.76 -31.39 -3.29
N ALA A 25 -23.51 -31.46 -3.70
CA ALA A 25 -23.09 -31.05 -5.04
C ALA A 25 -23.74 -31.93 -6.13
N VAL A 26 -23.79 -33.25 -5.93
CA VAL A 26 -24.51 -34.19 -6.81
C VAL A 26 -25.98 -33.80 -6.90
N ARG A 27 -26.67 -33.62 -5.76
CA ARG A 27 -28.08 -33.21 -5.74
C ARG A 27 -28.30 -31.87 -6.45
N LEU A 28 -27.43 -30.89 -6.23
CA LEU A 28 -27.50 -29.59 -6.90
C LEU A 28 -27.39 -29.76 -8.42
N ALA A 29 -26.38 -30.48 -8.90
CA ALA A 29 -26.17 -30.73 -10.32
C ALA A 29 -27.31 -31.53 -10.97
N GLU A 30 -27.88 -32.51 -10.27
CA GLU A 30 -29.02 -33.28 -10.76
C GLU A 30 -30.32 -32.47 -10.78
N SER A 31 -30.44 -31.44 -9.92
CA SER A 31 -31.60 -30.53 -9.87
C SER A 31 -31.51 -29.31 -10.81
N GLY A 32 -30.50 -29.25 -11.70
CA GLY A 32 -30.34 -28.14 -12.64
C GLY A 32 -29.26 -27.11 -12.28
N GLY A 33 -28.53 -27.29 -11.19
CA GLY A 33 -27.47 -26.38 -10.75
C GLY A 33 -26.10 -26.64 -11.39
N CYS A 34 -25.15 -25.75 -11.13
CA CYS A 34 -23.80 -25.80 -11.69
C CYS A 34 -22.74 -26.20 -10.63
N VAL A 35 -21.89 -27.18 -10.92
CA VAL A 35 -20.82 -27.65 -10.03
C VAL A 35 -19.49 -27.66 -10.76
N ILE A 36 -18.49 -26.93 -10.27
CA ILE A 36 -17.19 -26.85 -10.92
C ILE A 36 -16.07 -27.12 -9.92
N PHE A 37 -15.16 -28.03 -10.26
CA PHE A 37 -13.92 -28.27 -9.53
C PHE A 37 -12.75 -27.58 -10.25
N PHE A 38 -11.98 -26.76 -9.54
CA PHE A 38 -10.85 -26.02 -10.09
C PHE A 38 -9.52 -26.44 -9.45
N GLY A 39 -8.51 -26.72 -10.28
CA GLY A 39 -7.16 -27.10 -9.88
C GLY A 39 -7.01 -28.61 -9.65
N ARG A 40 -7.54 -29.14 -8.54
CA ARG A 40 -7.44 -30.57 -8.18
C ARG A 40 -8.80 -31.10 -7.68
N LEU A 41 -9.04 -32.38 -7.92
CA LEU A 41 -10.19 -33.08 -7.36
C LEU A 41 -9.87 -33.56 -5.94
N PRO A 42 -10.84 -33.56 -5.02
CA PRO A 42 -10.67 -34.18 -3.71
C PRO A 42 -10.50 -35.68 -3.87
N THR A 43 -9.54 -36.27 -3.16
CA THR A 43 -9.33 -37.72 -3.13
C THR A 43 -9.63 -38.31 -1.76
N GLY A 44 -9.79 -37.48 -0.74
CA GLY A 44 -10.15 -37.90 0.61
C GLY A 44 -11.42 -37.26 1.14
N SER A 45 -11.91 -37.81 2.25
CA SER A 45 -12.99 -37.23 3.04
C SER A 45 -12.62 -37.06 4.50
N THR A 46 -13.39 -36.25 5.23
CA THR A 46 -13.23 -36.14 6.68
C THR A 46 -13.67 -37.42 7.41
N GLU A 47 -14.48 -38.24 6.73
CA GLU A 47 -15.10 -39.45 7.26
C GLU A 47 -14.18 -40.68 7.13
N ALA A 48 -13.36 -40.76 6.07
CA ALA A 48 -12.53 -41.93 5.79
C ALA A 48 -11.06 -41.60 5.42
N GLY A 49 -10.65 -40.35 5.50
CA GLY A 49 -9.27 -39.94 5.22
C GLY A 49 -8.93 -39.96 3.72
N ARG A 50 -7.64 -40.13 3.39
CA ARG A 50 -7.15 -40.08 2.00
C ARG A 50 -7.60 -41.31 1.21
N ASN A 51 -7.83 -41.12 -0.10
CA ASN A 51 -8.24 -42.16 -1.05
C ASN A 51 -9.57 -42.83 -0.71
N ASP A 52 -10.53 -42.02 -0.25
CA ASP A 52 -11.87 -42.50 0.07
C ASP A 52 -12.61 -42.96 -1.20
N PRO A 53 -12.97 -44.25 -1.33
CA PRO A 53 -13.62 -44.77 -2.54
C PRO A 53 -15.01 -44.15 -2.77
N GLU A 54 -15.69 -43.69 -1.72
CA GLU A 54 -17.00 -43.02 -1.87
C GLU A 54 -16.85 -41.63 -2.48
N VAL A 55 -15.75 -40.92 -2.21
CA VAL A 55 -15.44 -39.65 -2.88
C VAL A 55 -15.24 -39.87 -4.38
N ALA A 56 -14.49 -40.92 -4.75
CA ALA A 56 -14.28 -41.27 -6.16
C ALA A 56 -15.61 -41.58 -6.87
N LYS A 57 -16.49 -42.37 -6.25
CA LYS A 57 -17.84 -42.67 -6.78
C LYS A 57 -18.69 -41.41 -6.99
N LEU A 58 -18.71 -40.50 -6.02
CA LEU A 58 -19.49 -39.25 -6.13
C LEU A 58 -18.94 -38.32 -7.22
N LEU A 59 -17.62 -38.23 -7.35
CA LEU A 59 -16.98 -37.44 -8.40
C LEU A 59 -17.18 -38.05 -9.79
N GLU A 60 -17.13 -39.38 -9.92
CA GLU A 60 -17.46 -40.06 -11.16
C GLU A 60 -18.94 -39.90 -11.52
N ARG A 61 -19.84 -39.94 -10.53
CA ARG A 61 -21.27 -39.62 -10.74
C ARG A 61 -21.48 -38.19 -11.25
N LEU A 62 -20.70 -37.21 -10.79
CA LEU A 62 -20.75 -35.82 -11.28
C LEU A 62 -20.12 -35.66 -12.66
N LEU A 63 -18.89 -36.15 -12.85
CA LEU A 63 -18.05 -35.84 -14.01
C LEU A 63 -18.13 -36.89 -15.13
N GLY A 64 -18.71 -38.05 -14.86
CA GLY A 64 -18.82 -39.20 -15.76
C GLY A 64 -17.52 -39.99 -15.96
N ARG A 65 -16.38 -39.40 -15.61
CA ARG A 65 -15.06 -40.03 -15.59
C ARG A 65 -14.12 -39.25 -14.69
N LEU A 66 -13.10 -39.91 -14.17
CA LEU A 66 -12.01 -39.28 -13.42
C LEU A 66 -10.75 -39.11 -14.29
N PRO A 67 -9.94 -38.06 -14.07
CA PRO A 67 -8.67 -37.90 -14.76
C PRO A 67 -7.66 -38.99 -14.33
N THR A 68 -6.90 -39.54 -15.28
CA THR A 68 -5.88 -40.56 -15.02
C THR A 68 -4.57 -39.96 -14.48
N ALA A 69 -3.84 -40.72 -13.65
CA ALA A 69 -2.67 -40.24 -12.92
C ALA A 69 -1.44 -39.91 -13.80
N ASP A 70 -1.36 -40.47 -15.02
CA ASP A 70 -0.13 -40.49 -15.81
C ASP A 70 -0.01 -39.39 -16.88
N LYS A 71 -0.95 -38.43 -16.95
CA LYS A 71 -0.88 -37.27 -17.87
C LYS A 71 -1.32 -35.99 -17.19
N ARG A 72 -0.95 -34.83 -17.77
CA ARG A 72 -1.56 -33.55 -17.37
C ARG A 72 -3.08 -33.69 -17.50
N PRO A 73 -3.85 -33.56 -16.40
CA PRO A 73 -5.29 -33.75 -16.45
C PRO A 73 -5.90 -32.82 -17.51
N ALA A 74 -6.81 -33.35 -18.34
CA ALA A 74 -7.61 -32.55 -19.26
C ALA A 74 -8.86 -32.00 -18.54
N SER A 75 -9.42 -30.91 -19.06
CA SER A 75 -10.72 -30.43 -18.60
C SER A 75 -11.81 -31.46 -18.88
N ILE A 76 -12.69 -31.67 -17.92
CA ILE A 76 -13.87 -32.53 -18.05
C ILE A 76 -15.09 -31.65 -17.89
N THR A 77 -16.07 -31.77 -18.78
CA THR A 77 -17.36 -31.07 -18.69
C THR A 77 -18.46 -32.07 -18.97
N ARG A 78 -19.57 -31.98 -18.24
CA ARG A 78 -20.72 -32.86 -18.39
C ARG A 78 -22.01 -32.11 -18.11
N SER A 79 -22.97 -32.22 -19.01
CA SER A 79 -24.36 -31.87 -18.75
C SER A 79 -25.09 -33.08 -18.15
N LEU A 80 -25.92 -32.85 -17.15
CA LEU A 80 -26.73 -33.88 -16.49
C LEU A 80 -28.17 -33.82 -17.03
N SER A 81 -28.90 -34.95 -16.93
CA SER A 81 -30.26 -35.11 -17.47
C SER A 81 -31.30 -34.14 -16.88
N GLY A 82 -31.07 -33.64 -15.66
CA GLY A 82 -31.90 -32.61 -15.02
C GLY A 82 -31.59 -31.16 -15.43
N GLY A 83 -30.79 -30.94 -16.48
CA GLY A 83 -30.41 -29.62 -16.98
C GLY A 83 -29.23 -28.97 -16.26
N GLY A 84 -28.63 -29.64 -15.28
CA GLY A 84 -27.47 -29.12 -14.56
C GLY A 84 -26.14 -29.43 -15.22
N PHE A 85 -25.08 -28.84 -14.69
CA PHE A 85 -23.77 -28.84 -15.31
C PHE A 85 -22.67 -29.16 -14.30
N ALA A 86 -21.76 -30.07 -14.65
CA ALA A 86 -20.59 -30.40 -13.86
C ALA A 86 -19.30 -30.24 -14.67
N ALA A 87 -18.25 -29.68 -14.07
CA ALA A 87 -16.95 -29.58 -14.72
C ALA A 87 -15.76 -29.76 -13.77
N PHE A 88 -14.65 -30.25 -14.31
CA PHE A 88 -13.33 -30.21 -13.69
C PHE A 88 -12.36 -29.45 -14.59
N LEU A 89 -11.72 -28.43 -14.03
CA LEU A 89 -10.81 -27.52 -14.69
C LEU A 89 -9.45 -27.53 -13.98
N PRO A 90 -8.40 -28.13 -14.55
CA PRO A 90 -7.13 -28.32 -13.85
C PRO A 90 -6.29 -27.04 -13.69
N SER A 91 -6.51 -26.01 -14.52
CA SER A 91 -5.76 -24.74 -14.42
C SER A 91 -6.36 -23.52 -15.14
N ASP A 92 -7.46 -23.65 -15.89
CA ASP A 92 -8.02 -22.55 -16.70
C ASP A 92 -9.10 -21.76 -15.93
N SER A 93 -8.67 -20.71 -15.23
CA SER A 93 -9.57 -19.85 -14.45
C SER A 93 -10.47 -18.95 -15.31
N ARG A 94 -10.15 -18.76 -16.59
CA ARG A 94 -11.00 -17.98 -17.51
C ARG A 94 -12.16 -18.81 -18.02
N LEU A 95 -11.91 -20.10 -18.29
CA LEU A 95 -12.97 -21.04 -18.61
C LEU A 95 -13.93 -21.22 -17.43
N LEU A 96 -13.43 -21.19 -16.18
CA LEU A 96 -14.28 -21.17 -14.99
C LEU A 96 -15.31 -20.03 -15.04
N VAL A 97 -14.87 -18.78 -15.25
CA VAL A 97 -15.76 -17.61 -15.30
C VAL A 97 -16.77 -17.72 -16.45
N ARG A 98 -16.34 -18.21 -17.62
CA ARG A 98 -17.22 -18.41 -18.78
C ARG A 98 -18.25 -19.49 -18.54
N LEU A 99 -17.87 -20.62 -17.94
CA LEU A 99 -18.78 -21.73 -17.65
C LEU A 99 -19.79 -21.36 -16.57
N VAL A 100 -19.38 -20.63 -15.54
CA VAL A 100 -20.34 -20.08 -14.58
C VAL A 100 -21.32 -19.16 -15.31
N ALA A 101 -20.83 -18.18 -16.07
CA ALA A 101 -21.69 -17.21 -16.78
C ALA A 101 -22.61 -17.84 -17.83
N ALA A 102 -22.25 -18.98 -18.42
CA ALA A 102 -23.08 -19.68 -19.39
C ALA A 102 -24.18 -20.55 -18.74
N ASN A 103 -24.06 -20.87 -17.45
CA ASN A 103 -24.95 -21.79 -16.74
C ASN A 103 -25.72 -21.13 -15.58
N ILE A 104 -25.49 -19.84 -15.31
CA ILE A 104 -26.28 -19.08 -14.32
C ILE A 104 -26.77 -17.76 -14.92
N ASP A 105 -28.00 -17.39 -14.56
CA ASP A 105 -28.54 -16.07 -14.87
C ASP A 105 -27.86 -15.01 -13.99
N ARG A 106 -27.25 -14.01 -14.62
CA ARG A 106 -26.63 -12.89 -13.91
C ARG A 106 -27.68 -12.06 -13.17
N ASP A 107 -27.40 -11.79 -11.91
CA ASP A 107 -28.23 -10.96 -11.04
C ASP A 107 -28.11 -9.47 -11.38
N PHE A 108 -26.89 -9.01 -11.66
CA PHE A 108 -26.60 -7.63 -12.07
C PHE A 108 -25.60 -7.62 -13.22
N GLU A 109 -25.88 -6.83 -14.25
CA GLU A 109 -25.05 -6.77 -15.45
C GLU A 109 -24.91 -5.34 -16.01
N PRO A 110 -23.71 -4.74 -15.94
CA PRO A 110 -23.41 -3.48 -16.61
C PRO A 110 -23.40 -3.66 -18.14
N VAL A 111 -24.20 -2.86 -18.84
CA VAL A 111 -24.24 -2.82 -20.29
C VAL A 111 -22.93 -2.20 -20.81
N GLY A 112 -22.29 -2.88 -21.76
CA GLY A 112 -20.96 -2.49 -22.25
C GLY A 112 -19.78 -3.01 -21.42
N GLY A 113 -20.02 -3.87 -20.41
CA GLY A 113 -18.95 -4.58 -19.70
C GLY A 113 -18.14 -3.71 -18.72
N GLN A 114 -18.71 -2.58 -18.29
CA GLN A 114 -18.12 -1.73 -17.26
C GLN A 114 -17.89 -2.52 -15.97
N ARG A 115 -16.80 -2.24 -15.24
CA ARG A 115 -16.51 -2.90 -13.95
C ARG A 115 -17.05 -2.07 -12.80
N VAL A 116 -17.93 -2.68 -12.01
CA VAL A 116 -18.47 -2.11 -10.76
C VAL A 116 -18.45 -3.16 -9.66
N PHE A 117 -18.34 -2.73 -8.40
CA PHE A 117 -18.63 -3.59 -7.25
C PHE A 117 -20.13 -3.61 -7.01
N VAL A 118 -20.66 -4.81 -6.78
CA VAL A 118 -22.09 -5.04 -6.56
C VAL A 118 -22.29 -5.98 -5.38
N SER A 119 -23.27 -5.65 -4.54
CA SER A 119 -23.84 -6.57 -3.56
C SER A 119 -25.37 -6.48 -3.63
N HIS A 120 -26.05 -7.62 -3.57
CA HIS A 120 -27.51 -7.69 -3.59
C HIS A 120 -28.05 -8.33 -2.31
N ARG A 121 -29.11 -7.75 -1.77
CA ARG A 121 -29.86 -8.26 -0.61
C ARG A 121 -31.35 -8.20 -0.92
N ARG A 122 -32.09 -9.24 -0.55
CA ARG A 122 -33.55 -9.22 -0.51
C ARG A 122 -34.02 -9.12 0.93
N ILE A 123 -34.86 -8.13 1.23
CA ILE A 123 -35.41 -7.85 2.56
C ILE A 123 -36.94 -7.85 2.43
N GLY A 124 -37.58 -8.97 2.77
CA GLY A 124 -39.00 -9.19 2.48
C GLY A 124 -39.28 -9.17 0.97
N GLU A 125 -40.13 -8.24 0.54
CA GLU A 125 -40.47 -8.01 -0.88
C GLU A 125 -39.61 -6.94 -1.57
N VAL A 126 -38.56 -6.45 -0.90
CA VAL A 126 -37.68 -5.37 -1.41
C VAL A 126 -36.32 -5.93 -1.79
N ASP A 127 -35.83 -5.53 -2.96
CA ASP A 127 -34.49 -5.85 -3.43
C ASP A 127 -33.58 -4.63 -3.30
N VAL A 128 -32.37 -4.82 -2.76
CA VAL A 128 -31.41 -3.75 -2.49
C VAL A 128 -30.08 -4.10 -3.15
N TYR A 129 -29.68 -3.30 -4.12
CA TYR A 129 -28.38 -3.38 -4.77
C TYR A 129 -27.47 -2.26 -4.27
N LEU A 130 -26.35 -2.63 -3.64
CA LEU A 130 -25.24 -1.72 -3.40
C LEU A 130 -24.33 -1.76 -4.62
N VAL A 131 -24.15 -0.62 -5.29
CA VAL A 131 -23.31 -0.50 -6.48
C VAL A 131 -22.25 0.57 -6.28
N GLN A 132 -21.01 0.28 -6.64
CA GLN A 132 -19.88 1.19 -6.46
C GLN A 132 -18.94 1.15 -7.66
N ASN A 133 -18.50 2.30 -8.11
CA ASN A 133 -17.46 2.42 -9.14
C ASN A 133 -16.07 2.27 -8.49
N PRO A 134 -15.27 1.25 -8.86
CA PRO A 134 -13.96 1.02 -8.25
C PRO A 134 -12.88 2.02 -8.67
N ALA A 135 -13.12 2.82 -9.72
CA ALA A 135 -12.13 3.76 -10.24
C ALA A 135 -12.07 5.03 -9.38
N GLU A 136 -10.87 5.36 -8.88
CA GLU A 136 -10.66 6.58 -8.12
C GLU A 136 -10.70 7.82 -9.02
N GLY A 137 -11.56 8.79 -8.67
CA GLY A 137 -11.54 10.14 -9.25
C GLY A 137 -12.19 10.28 -10.63
N THR A 138 -12.80 9.23 -11.18
CA THR A 138 -13.58 9.31 -12.42
C THR A 138 -15.04 8.98 -12.15
N SER A 139 -15.95 9.74 -12.74
CA SER A 139 -17.37 9.42 -12.72
C SER A 139 -17.67 8.38 -13.80
N LEU A 140 -18.57 7.45 -13.51
CA LEU A 140 -18.99 6.40 -14.44
C LEU A 140 -20.48 6.58 -14.77
N ASP A 141 -20.79 6.83 -16.04
CA ASP A 141 -22.17 6.76 -16.53
C ASP A 141 -22.57 5.29 -16.68
N LEU A 142 -23.21 4.77 -15.63
CA LEU A 142 -23.63 3.37 -15.54
C LEU A 142 -24.94 3.18 -16.30
N HIS A 143 -24.98 2.18 -17.19
CA HIS A 143 -26.20 1.52 -17.66
C HIS A 143 -26.13 0.08 -17.18
N ALA A 144 -27.09 -0.37 -16.37
CA ALA A 144 -27.07 -1.72 -15.82
C ALA A 144 -28.44 -2.40 -15.85
N ARG A 145 -28.41 -3.72 -16.02
CA ARG A 145 -29.54 -4.63 -15.97
C ARG A 145 -29.59 -5.29 -14.59
N CYS A 146 -30.68 -5.10 -13.85
CA CYS A 146 -30.91 -5.71 -12.53
C CYS A 146 -32.01 -6.77 -12.65
N ARG A 147 -31.80 -7.98 -12.11
CA ARG A 147 -32.76 -9.09 -12.19
C ARG A 147 -33.86 -8.97 -11.12
N VAL A 148 -34.60 -7.87 -11.19
CA VAL A 148 -35.71 -7.53 -10.31
C VAL A 148 -36.82 -6.84 -11.11
N ASP A 149 -38.08 -7.12 -10.77
CA ASP A 149 -39.22 -6.34 -11.22
C ASP A 149 -39.66 -5.35 -10.13
N GLY A 150 -39.14 -4.13 -10.17
CA GLY A 150 -39.45 -3.13 -9.15
C GLY A 150 -39.14 -1.71 -9.60
N VAL A 151 -39.69 -0.73 -8.89
CA VAL A 151 -39.37 0.68 -9.08
C VAL A 151 -38.15 1.03 -8.23
N PRO A 152 -37.03 1.46 -8.84
CA PRO A 152 -35.82 1.76 -8.10
C PRO A 152 -35.87 3.15 -7.45
N GLU A 153 -35.40 3.21 -6.21
CA GLU A 153 -35.13 4.38 -5.41
C GLU A 153 -33.62 4.42 -5.11
N LEU A 154 -33.04 5.61 -5.04
CA LEU A 154 -31.66 5.82 -4.65
C LEU A 154 -31.61 6.28 -3.20
N TRP A 155 -30.97 5.51 -2.33
CA TRP A 155 -30.85 5.83 -0.91
C TRP A 155 -29.42 6.27 -0.59
N ASP A 156 -29.29 7.39 0.11
CA ASP A 156 -28.02 7.84 0.67
C ASP A 156 -27.75 7.09 1.99
N PRO A 157 -26.71 6.23 2.05
CA PRO A 157 -26.46 5.41 3.23
C PRO A 157 -25.99 6.19 4.46
N PHE A 158 -25.59 7.46 4.30
CA PHE A 158 -25.08 8.29 5.39
C PHE A 158 -26.13 9.26 5.94
N THR A 159 -27.00 9.78 5.08
CA THR A 159 -28.06 10.73 5.50
C THR A 159 -29.42 10.07 5.65
N GLY A 160 -29.64 8.90 5.06
CA GLY A 160 -30.96 8.26 4.96
C GLY A 160 -31.89 8.93 3.95
N GLU A 161 -31.40 9.89 3.16
CA GLU A 161 -32.19 10.58 2.14
C GLU A 161 -32.58 9.62 1.01
N VAL A 162 -33.84 9.69 0.56
CA VAL A 162 -34.38 8.87 -0.53
C VAL A 162 -34.67 9.76 -1.74
N ARG A 163 -34.06 9.41 -2.88
CA ARG A 163 -34.16 10.14 -4.16
C ARG A 163 -34.64 9.21 -5.28
N PRO A 164 -35.27 9.71 -6.35
CA PRO A 164 -35.47 8.90 -7.56
C PRO A 164 -34.14 8.62 -8.26
N VAL A 165 -34.01 7.46 -8.89
CA VAL A 165 -32.89 7.15 -9.81
C VAL A 165 -33.00 8.04 -11.07
N ASP A 166 -31.87 8.42 -11.67
CA ASP A 166 -31.85 9.34 -12.83
C ASP A 166 -32.75 8.84 -13.95
N ARG A 167 -32.62 7.57 -14.34
CA ARG A 167 -33.53 6.92 -15.29
C ARG A 167 -33.59 5.41 -15.04
N PHE A 168 -34.75 4.81 -15.30
CA PHE A 168 -34.90 3.36 -15.31
C PHE A 168 -35.98 2.91 -16.31
N GLU A 169 -35.97 1.64 -16.67
CA GLU A 169 -36.94 0.99 -17.56
C GLU A 169 -37.23 -0.43 -17.06
N ARG A 170 -38.52 -0.77 -16.89
CA ARG A 170 -38.94 -2.10 -16.44
C ARG A 170 -39.25 -2.99 -17.65
N LYS A 171 -38.67 -4.19 -17.68
CA LYS A 171 -38.78 -5.19 -18.75
C LYS A 171 -39.12 -6.57 -18.17
N GLY A 172 -40.30 -6.70 -17.56
CA GLY A 172 -40.74 -7.93 -16.89
C GLY A 172 -39.91 -8.22 -15.65
N LYS A 173 -39.26 -9.39 -15.56
CA LYS A 173 -38.42 -9.81 -14.41
C LYS A 173 -37.14 -9.00 -14.20
N VAL A 174 -36.94 -7.95 -14.99
CA VAL A 174 -35.70 -7.17 -15.08
C VAL A 174 -36.03 -5.69 -15.09
N THR A 175 -35.19 -4.90 -14.42
CA THR A 175 -35.22 -3.45 -14.46
C THR A 175 -33.86 -2.93 -14.89
N GLU A 176 -33.82 -2.14 -15.96
CA GLU A 176 -32.63 -1.43 -16.40
C GLU A 176 -32.56 -0.07 -15.72
N ILE A 177 -31.36 0.32 -15.28
CA ILE A 177 -31.10 1.62 -14.63
C ILE A 177 -30.00 2.36 -15.38
N TRP A 178 -30.11 3.68 -15.40
CA TRP A 178 -29.04 4.59 -15.79
C TRP A 178 -28.79 5.55 -14.64
N HIS A 179 -27.54 5.65 -14.20
CA HIS A 179 -27.12 6.56 -13.13
C HIS A 179 -25.65 6.92 -13.26
N ARG A 180 -25.27 8.16 -12.92
CA ARG A 180 -23.85 8.54 -12.83
C ARG A 180 -23.31 8.17 -11.46
N LEU A 181 -22.35 7.24 -11.42
CA LEU A 181 -21.60 6.89 -10.22
C LEU A 181 -20.41 7.85 -10.06
N GLU A 182 -20.50 8.80 -9.14
CA GLU A 182 -19.42 9.74 -8.85
C GLU A 182 -18.28 9.08 -8.06
N GLY A 183 -17.09 9.01 -8.66
CA GLY A 183 -15.88 8.48 -8.03
C GLY A 183 -16.08 7.10 -7.39
N ASN A 184 -15.49 6.89 -6.21
CA ASN A 184 -15.60 5.62 -5.47
C ASN A 184 -16.76 5.61 -4.45
N THR A 185 -17.87 6.28 -4.78
CA THR A 185 -19.05 6.35 -3.90
C THR A 185 -19.87 5.06 -4.01
N ALA A 186 -20.35 4.55 -2.87
CA ALA A 186 -21.30 3.46 -2.82
C ALA A 186 -22.74 3.99 -2.88
N TYR A 187 -23.55 3.45 -3.79
CA TYR A 187 -24.94 3.83 -4.01
C TYR A 187 -25.86 2.66 -3.68
N LEU A 188 -26.96 2.93 -2.96
CA LEU A 188 -27.99 1.94 -2.67
C LEU A 188 -29.18 2.14 -3.62
N PHE A 189 -29.38 1.18 -4.53
CA PHE A 189 -30.55 1.09 -5.39
C PHE A 189 -31.57 0.14 -4.75
N VAL A 190 -32.68 0.69 -4.28
CA VAL A 190 -33.73 -0.03 -3.55
C VAL A 190 -34.95 -0.18 -4.45
N PHE A 191 -35.35 -1.40 -4.77
CA PHE A 191 -36.44 -1.71 -5.70
C PHE A 191 -37.69 -2.11 -4.93
N ARG A 192 -38.77 -1.33 -5.08
CA ARG A 192 -40.08 -1.63 -4.48
C ARG A 192 -41.05 -2.21 -5.52
N PRO A 193 -41.86 -3.23 -5.17
CA PRO A 193 -42.85 -3.79 -6.07
C PRO A 193 -44.01 -2.81 -6.33
N GLY A 194 -44.56 -2.82 -7.56
CA GLY A 194 -45.86 -2.18 -7.89
C GLY A 194 -45.90 -0.65 -7.98
N GLY A 195 -44.78 0.07 -7.79
CA GLY A 195 -44.75 1.55 -7.81
C GLY A 195 -45.03 2.19 -9.18
N LYS A 196 -45.52 3.44 -9.17
CA LYS A 196 -45.62 4.34 -10.33
C LYS A 196 -44.83 5.64 -10.04
N ARG A 197 -43.54 5.68 -10.36
CA ARG A 197 -42.74 6.93 -10.38
C ARG A 197 -41.91 6.97 -11.66
N SER A 198 -41.82 8.13 -12.31
CA SER A 198 -40.91 8.40 -13.42
C SER A 198 -39.57 8.95 -12.89
N GLY A 199 -38.46 8.64 -13.55
CA GLY A 199 -37.12 9.15 -13.19
C GLY A 199 -36.99 10.68 -13.25
N ALA A 200 -35.92 11.22 -12.66
CA ALA A 200 -35.64 12.66 -12.68
C ALA A 200 -35.37 13.17 -14.11
N SER A 201 -35.71 14.43 -14.40
CA SER A 201 -35.56 14.98 -15.75
C SER A 201 -34.08 15.15 -16.15
N LEU A 202 -33.79 14.86 -17.43
CA LEU A 202 -32.46 14.96 -18.07
C LEU A 202 -31.81 16.36 -17.90
N ALA A 203 -32.58 17.39 -17.57
CA ALA A 203 -32.10 18.76 -17.41
C ALA A 203 -31.18 18.94 -16.18
N ARG A 204 -31.25 18.04 -15.18
CA ARG A 204 -30.35 18.05 -14.01
C ARG A 204 -28.94 17.54 -14.35
N LEU A 205 -28.82 16.66 -15.35
CA LEU A 205 -27.55 16.01 -15.77
C LEU A 205 -26.66 16.90 -16.65
N LEU A 206 -27.20 17.97 -17.23
CA LEU A 206 -26.54 18.78 -18.26
C LEU A 206 -26.08 20.17 -17.79
N GLN A 207 -26.22 20.50 -16.50
CA GLN A 207 -25.73 21.77 -15.96
C GLN A 207 -24.26 21.63 -15.54
N PRO A 208 -23.34 22.46 -16.07
CA PRO A 208 -21.96 22.48 -15.58
C PRO A 208 -21.89 22.85 -14.11
N ASP A 209 -20.88 22.35 -13.41
CA ASP A 209 -20.49 22.85 -12.09
C ASP A 209 -20.27 24.37 -12.20
N GLY A 210 -20.84 25.12 -11.26
CA GLY A 210 -20.98 26.58 -11.38
C GLY A 210 -19.70 27.37 -11.10
N LEU A 211 -19.84 28.62 -10.63
CA LEU A 211 -18.70 29.49 -10.31
C LEU A 211 -17.82 28.84 -9.24
N GLU A 212 -16.56 28.58 -9.55
CA GLU A 212 -15.56 28.06 -8.61
C GLU A 212 -14.82 29.22 -7.92
N ARG A 213 -14.80 29.19 -6.59
CA ARG A 213 -14.03 30.10 -5.75
C ARG A 213 -13.08 29.28 -4.86
N PRO A 214 -11.78 29.22 -5.19
CA PRO A 214 -10.78 28.65 -4.29
C PRO A 214 -10.78 29.40 -2.95
N LEU A 215 -10.72 28.66 -1.84
CA LEU A 215 -10.57 29.26 -0.52
C LEU A 215 -9.09 29.58 -0.24
N PRO A 216 -8.79 30.54 0.67
CA PRO A 216 -7.41 30.87 1.04
C PRO A 216 -6.64 29.65 1.56
N GLU A 217 -5.34 29.65 1.34
CA GLU A 217 -4.46 28.58 1.78
C GLU A 217 -4.19 28.59 3.28
N ASP A 218 -4.26 29.75 3.96
CA ASP A 218 -4.04 29.83 5.40
C ASP A 218 -5.34 29.61 6.19
N TRP A 219 -5.37 28.55 7.01
CA TRP A 219 -6.50 28.17 7.85
C TRP A 219 -6.12 28.30 9.33
N THR A 220 -7.06 28.78 10.15
CA THR A 220 -6.89 28.64 11.60
C THR A 220 -6.99 27.16 11.96
N PHE A 221 -6.02 26.65 12.69
CA PHE A 221 -5.88 25.23 13.00
C PHE A 221 -5.92 24.98 14.50
N SER A 222 -6.56 23.89 14.88
CA SER A 222 -6.53 23.33 16.23
C SER A 222 -6.68 21.81 16.13
N VAL A 223 -6.40 21.10 17.21
CA VAL A 223 -6.57 19.65 17.27
C VAL A 223 -7.59 19.27 18.34
N ILE A 224 -8.37 18.23 18.07
CA ILE A 224 -9.21 17.57 19.06
C ILE A 224 -8.62 16.17 19.27
N PRO A 225 -7.89 15.95 20.37
CA PRO A 225 -7.42 14.63 20.77
C PRO A 225 -8.58 13.62 20.82
N THR A 226 -8.33 12.40 20.36
CA THR A 226 -9.32 11.30 20.33
C THR A 226 -8.98 10.23 21.38
N ARG A 227 -9.84 9.20 21.51
CA ARG A 227 -9.83 8.13 22.54
C ARG A 227 -10.52 8.47 23.87
N ASP A 228 -11.83 8.69 23.85
CA ASP A 228 -12.69 8.72 25.05
C ASP A 228 -13.47 7.41 25.27
N ASN A 229 -12.93 6.30 24.76
CA ASN A 229 -13.54 4.96 24.79
C ASN A 229 -14.88 4.79 24.06
N ARG A 230 -15.41 5.78 23.31
CA ARG A 230 -16.68 5.62 22.57
C ARG A 230 -16.62 4.68 21.36
N TRP A 231 -15.45 4.47 20.74
CA TRP A 231 -15.31 3.76 19.46
C TRP A 231 -14.23 2.65 19.44
N GLY A 232 -13.82 2.15 20.60
CA GLY A 232 -12.86 1.03 20.71
C GLY A 232 -11.39 1.41 20.49
N GLU A 233 -11.03 2.68 20.68
CA GLU A 233 -9.67 3.19 20.49
C GLU A 233 -8.86 3.17 21.81
N PHE A 234 -8.03 2.15 22.08
CA PHE A 234 -7.30 2.00 23.38
C PHE A 234 -5.80 2.34 23.40
N ARG A 235 -5.35 3.27 24.27
CA ARG A 235 -3.90 3.51 24.51
C ARG A 235 -3.22 2.24 25.00
N TRP A 236 -1.90 2.10 24.79
CA TRP A 236 -1.12 1.05 25.43
C TRP A 236 -0.12 1.64 26.44
N PRO A 237 -0.17 1.24 27.73
CA PRO A 237 -1.25 0.45 28.34
C PRO A 237 -2.61 1.17 28.28
N PRO A 238 -3.74 0.46 28.38
CA PRO A 238 -5.07 1.09 28.43
C PRO A 238 -5.13 2.12 29.57
N SER A 239 -5.63 3.31 29.26
CA SER A 239 -5.78 4.42 30.21
C SER A 239 -6.92 5.32 29.75
N ASP A 240 -7.53 6.05 30.68
CA ASP A 240 -8.53 7.08 30.38
C ASP A 240 -7.92 8.39 29.85
N GLU A 241 -6.58 8.44 29.69
CA GLU A 241 -5.90 9.58 29.10
C GLU A 241 -6.15 9.67 27.58
N VAL A 242 -6.60 10.84 27.14
CA VAL A 242 -6.76 11.18 25.73
C VAL A 242 -5.39 11.30 25.06
N ILE A 243 -5.27 10.87 23.80
CA ILE A 243 -4.00 10.94 23.08
C ILE A 243 -3.87 12.27 22.35
N GLY A 244 -3.14 13.19 22.98
CA GLY A 244 -2.74 14.45 22.37
C GLY A 244 -1.54 14.32 21.43
N PRO A 245 -1.09 15.44 20.81
CA PRO A 245 0.16 15.48 20.07
C PRO A 245 1.36 15.17 20.98
N GLU A 246 2.26 14.32 20.52
CA GLU A 246 3.42 13.85 21.27
C GLU A 246 4.69 13.90 20.41
N VAL A 247 5.81 14.24 21.04
CA VAL A 247 7.14 14.15 20.43
C VAL A 247 7.77 12.84 20.85
N ARG A 248 7.91 11.94 19.88
CA ARG A 248 8.43 10.59 20.09
C ARG A 248 9.89 10.42 19.67
N SER A 249 10.35 11.26 18.74
CA SER A 249 11.75 11.26 18.28
C SER A 249 12.25 12.69 18.17
N PHE A 250 13.54 12.89 18.42
CA PHE A 250 14.18 14.19 18.45
C PHE A 250 15.66 14.07 18.06
N ARG A 251 16.26 15.18 17.64
CA ARG A 251 17.71 15.30 17.48
C ARG A 251 18.35 15.42 18.86
N TYR A 252 19.44 14.70 19.08
CA TYR A 252 20.14 14.59 20.36
C TYR A 252 21.64 14.78 20.19
N ALA A 253 22.22 15.58 21.07
CA ALA A 253 23.67 15.69 21.26
C ALA A 253 24.01 15.86 22.73
N GLU A 254 25.19 15.41 23.14
CA GLU A 254 25.71 15.69 24.47
C GLU A 254 26.49 17.00 24.49
N GLU A 255 26.33 17.78 25.56
CA GLU A 255 27.01 19.06 25.69
C GLU A 255 28.53 18.85 25.83
N PRO A 256 29.36 19.46 24.97
CA PRO A 256 30.81 19.35 25.05
C PRO A 256 31.35 20.20 26.22
N ALA A 257 32.67 20.40 26.26
CA ALA A 257 33.30 21.24 27.27
C ALA A 257 32.73 22.67 27.26
N GLN A 258 32.61 23.27 26.06
CA GLN A 258 31.93 24.54 25.87
C GLN A 258 30.40 24.38 26.01
N ALA A 259 29.73 25.31 26.69
CA ALA A 259 28.28 25.23 26.89
C ALA A 259 27.53 25.30 25.56
N GLY A 260 26.44 24.53 25.41
CA GLY A 260 25.67 24.52 24.15
C GLY A 260 25.05 25.88 23.83
N VAL A 261 24.71 26.66 24.86
CA VAL A 261 24.17 28.03 24.72
C VAL A 261 25.17 28.96 24.02
N GLU A 262 26.46 28.83 24.33
CA GLU A 262 27.53 29.65 23.73
C GLU A 262 27.78 29.29 22.27
N GLN A 263 27.49 28.04 21.89
CA GLN A 263 27.55 27.55 20.52
C GLN A 263 26.27 27.84 19.72
N GLY A 264 25.26 28.48 20.33
CA GLY A 264 24.01 28.82 19.68
C GLY A 264 23.04 27.64 19.48
N TRP A 265 23.20 26.54 20.21
CA TRP A 265 22.37 25.32 20.06
C TRP A 265 20.89 25.53 20.40
N GLN A 266 20.53 26.63 21.06
CA GLN A 266 19.17 27.07 21.34
C GLN A 266 18.52 27.86 20.19
N GLN A 267 19.32 28.35 19.24
CA GLN A 267 18.82 29.22 18.17
C GLN A 267 18.02 28.42 17.12
N PRO A 268 16.96 29.00 16.53
CA PRO A 268 16.14 28.31 15.55
C PRO A 268 16.94 27.93 14.29
N GLY A 269 17.85 28.81 13.84
CA GLY A 269 18.69 28.60 12.65
C GLY A 269 19.90 27.67 12.81
N PHE A 270 20.11 27.06 13.98
CA PHE A 270 21.23 26.14 14.19
C PHE A 270 21.02 24.82 13.44
N ASP A 271 22.03 24.40 12.66
CA ASP A 271 22.05 23.15 11.91
C ASP A 271 22.34 21.94 12.82
N ASP A 272 21.28 21.20 13.16
CA ASP A 272 21.32 19.98 13.96
C ASP A 272 21.34 18.70 13.10
N SER A 273 21.60 18.79 11.80
CA SER A 273 21.57 17.64 10.88
C SER A 273 22.56 16.53 11.26
N ARG A 274 23.69 16.90 11.88
CA ARG A 274 24.73 15.98 12.37
C ARG A 274 24.41 15.36 13.73
N TRP A 275 23.38 15.83 14.43
CA TRP A 275 23.00 15.28 15.73
C TRP A 275 22.35 13.91 15.56
N GLN A 276 22.59 13.03 16.53
CA GLN A 276 22.01 11.70 16.56
C GLN A 276 20.49 11.80 16.63
N GLN A 277 19.77 10.92 15.95
CA GLN A 277 18.34 10.78 16.18
C GLN A 277 18.12 9.88 17.39
N ALA A 278 17.45 10.41 18.41
CA ALA A 278 17.06 9.67 19.60
C ALA A 278 15.54 9.54 19.66
N ARG A 279 15.08 8.49 20.35
CA ARG A 279 13.66 8.20 20.56
C ARG A 279 13.41 8.04 22.03
N TYR A 280 12.31 8.60 22.54
CA TYR A 280 11.95 8.48 23.96
C TYR A 280 12.08 7.03 24.46
N SER A 281 12.41 6.87 25.73
CA SER A 281 12.67 5.61 26.45
C SER A 281 13.87 4.78 25.98
N ILE A 282 14.38 4.98 24.76
CA ILE A 282 15.52 4.25 24.23
C ILE A 282 16.83 4.94 24.64
N GLY A 283 17.69 4.20 25.33
CA GLY A 283 19.00 4.70 25.73
C GLY A 283 20.01 3.58 25.95
N PRO A 284 21.28 3.95 26.14
CA PRO A 284 22.35 3.00 26.34
C PRO A 284 22.41 2.51 27.79
N TYR A 285 22.31 1.20 27.98
CA TYR A 285 22.38 0.57 29.31
C TYR A 285 23.56 -0.38 29.47
N TRP A 286 24.12 -0.87 28.36
CA TRP A 286 25.32 -1.71 28.33
C TRP A 286 26.30 -1.18 27.28
N LEU A 287 27.58 -1.50 27.44
CA LEU A 287 28.63 -1.32 26.45
C LEU A 287 29.03 -2.70 25.91
N ALA A 288 29.20 -2.81 24.61
CA ALA A 288 29.65 -4.01 23.92
C ALA A 288 31.03 -3.80 23.30
N LEU A 289 31.92 -4.75 23.53
CA LEU A 289 33.20 -4.88 22.84
C LEU A 289 33.12 -6.06 21.86
N HIS A 290 33.30 -5.81 20.56
CA HIS A 290 33.12 -6.80 19.51
C HIS A 290 33.76 -6.35 18.17
N PRO A 291 34.29 -7.25 17.31
CA PRO A 291 34.45 -8.70 17.51
C PRO A 291 35.71 -9.00 18.34
N VAL A 292 35.53 -9.77 19.41
CA VAL A 292 36.64 -10.16 20.29
C VAL A 292 37.31 -11.42 19.71
N PRO A 293 38.66 -11.43 19.52
CA PRO A 293 39.34 -12.61 19.00
C PRO A 293 39.12 -13.86 19.88
N GLU A 294 38.82 -15.01 19.29
CA GLU A 294 38.48 -16.25 20.03
C GLU A 294 39.62 -16.73 20.96
N HIS A 295 40.87 -16.54 20.55
CA HIS A 295 42.06 -16.96 21.29
C HIS A 295 42.50 -15.98 22.38
N ALA A 296 41.90 -14.78 22.47
CA ALA A 296 42.31 -13.77 23.44
C ALA A 296 41.74 -14.06 24.84
N ASP A 297 42.58 -13.97 25.88
CA ASP A 297 42.12 -13.87 27.28
C ASP A 297 41.67 -12.43 27.57
N ALA A 298 40.56 -12.05 26.93
CA ALA A 298 40.05 -10.69 26.93
C ALA A 298 39.70 -10.19 28.34
N ALA A 299 39.13 -11.05 29.19
CA ALA A 299 38.75 -10.68 30.55
C ALA A 299 39.96 -10.22 31.38
N LYS A 300 41.08 -10.96 31.33
CA LYS A 300 42.31 -10.60 32.06
C LYS A 300 42.90 -9.24 31.62
N GLN A 301 42.80 -8.91 30.33
CA GLN A 301 43.29 -7.64 29.78
C GLN A 301 42.37 -6.45 30.10
N ILE A 302 41.06 -6.71 30.23
CA ILE A 302 40.02 -5.68 30.38
C ILE A 302 39.77 -5.34 31.85
N LEU A 303 39.72 -6.33 32.74
CA LEU A 303 39.35 -6.15 34.16
C LEU A 303 40.12 -5.01 34.87
N PRO A 304 41.45 -4.85 34.70
CA PRO A 304 42.20 -3.76 35.34
C PRO A 304 41.87 -2.36 34.83
N LYS A 305 41.27 -2.24 33.63
CA LYS A 305 40.98 -0.96 32.94
C LYS A 305 39.48 -0.68 32.85
N LEU A 306 38.67 -1.48 33.52
CA LEU A 306 37.21 -1.47 33.36
C LEU A 306 36.57 -0.17 33.86
N ASP A 307 37.17 0.49 34.84
CA ASP A 307 36.68 1.76 35.39
C ASP A 307 36.81 2.93 34.39
N GLU A 308 37.67 2.83 33.39
CA GLU A 308 37.83 3.83 32.33
C GLU A 308 36.85 3.62 31.16
N ALA A 309 36.15 2.48 31.11
CA ALA A 309 35.28 2.15 29.99
C ALA A 309 34.08 3.11 29.90
N ALA A 310 33.97 3.75 28.73
CA ALA A 310 32.94 4.72 28.36
C ALA A 310 32.53 4.55 26.88
N PRO A 311 31.34 5.00 26.47
CA PRO A 311 30.95 5.03 25.05
C PRO A 311 32.06 5.61 24.16
N GLY A 312 32.48 4.87 23.12
CA GLY A 312 33.49 5.30 22.16
C GLY A 312 34.95 5.17 22.60
N SER A 313 35.24 4.98 23.90
CA SER A 313 36.60 4.64 24.36
C SER A 313 37.04 3.30 23.78
N ALA A 314 38.34 3.10 23.56
CA ALA A 314 38.86 1.89 22.91
C ALA A 314 39.94 1.22 23.75
N ILE A 315 39.95 -0.11 23.73
CA ILE A 315 40.91 -0.95 24.46
C ILE A 315 41.57 -1.95 23.52
N GLU A 316 42.84 -2.26 23.77
CA GLU A 316 43.55 -3.31 23.03
C GLU A 316 43.24 -4.69 23.59
N VAL A 317 42.79 -5.59 22.72
CA VAL A 317 42.50 -6.99 23.05
C VAL A 317 43.00 -7.87 21.92
N GLY A 318 43.91 -8.80 22.24
CA GLY A 318 44.46 -9.75 21.24
C GLY A 318 45.08 -9.06 20.02
N GLY A 319 45.83 -7.97 20.25
CA GLY A 319 46.50 -7.20 19.18
C GLY A 319 45.57 -6.31 18.35
N LYS A 320 44.29 -6.17 18.72
CA LYS A 320 43.32 -5.29 18.04
C LYS A 320 42.80 -4.22 18.98
N ARG A 321 42.75 -2.96 18.51
CA ARG A 321 42.12 -1.84 19.21
C ARG A 321 40.61 -1.85 18.93
N LEU A 322 39.80 -2.19 19.94
CA LEU A 322 38.36 -2.35 19.84
C LEU A 322 37.63 -1.22 20.61
N PRO A 323 36.65 -0.51 20.01
CA PRO A 323 35.87 0.51 20.71
C PRO A 323 34.68 -0.08 21.48
N TRP A 324 34.40 0.47 22.66
CA TRP A 324 33.18 0.23 23.42
C TRP A 324 31.98 0.87 22.71
N ARG A 325 31.05 0.03 22.24
CA ARG A 325 29.84 0.47 21.53
C ARG A 325 28.63 0.39 22.45
N PRO A 326 27.79 1.43 22.53
CA PRO A 326 26.56 1.35 23.31
C PRO A 326 25.60 0.29 22.79
N VAL A 327 24.96 -0.43 23.71
CA VAL A 327 23.82 -1.30 23.47
C VAL A 327 22.58 -0.56 23.95
N GLU A 328 21.80 -0.08 22.99
CA GLU A 328 20.62 0.77 23.21
C GLU A 328 19.34 -0.03 23.05
N PHE A 329 18.40 0.17 23.98
CA PHE A 329 17.05 -0.40 23.93
C PHE A 329 16.14 0.43 24.84
N SER A 330 14.83 0.16 24.83
CA SER A 330 13.93 0.69 25.85
C SER A 330 13.70 -0.33 26.95
N LYS A 331 13.77 0.09 28.21
CA LYS A 331 13.40 -0.76 29.37
C LYS A 331 11.90 -1.07 29.42
N THR A 332 11.07 -0.36 28.64
CA THR A 332 9.61 -0.52 28.64
C THR A 332 9.07 -1.16 27.36
N ILE A 333 9.74 -1.03 26.21
CA ILE A 333 9.27 -1.58 24.93
C ILE A 333 10.33 -2.35 24.12
N GLY A 334 11.59 -2.41 24.59
CA GLY A 334 12.68 -3.16 23.95
C GLY A 334 13.26 -2.52 22.70
N LEU A 335 13.64 -3.36 21.72
CA LEU A 335 14.01 -2.89 20.39
C LEU A 335 12.78 -2.31 19.68
N ALA A 336 12.99 -1.16 19.05
CA ALA A 336 12.06 -0.54 18.13
C ALA A 336 11.94 -1.29 16.78
N ARG A 337 11.62 -2.59 16.80
CA ARG A 337 11.41 -3.41 15.59
C ARG A 337 10.06 -4.15 15.65
N PRO A 338 9.41 -4.41 14.49
CA PRO A 338 8.08 -4.99 14.44
C PRO A 338 8.04 -6.40 15.05
N ALA A 339 7.06 -6.62 15.93
CA ALA A 339 6.57 -7.97 16.18
C ALA A 339 5.71 -8.41 14.97
N PRO A 340 5.95 -9.59 14.38
CA PRO A 340 5.04 -10.14 13.37
C PRO A 340 3.71 -10.50 14.03
N TRP A 341 2.64 -9.90 13.49
CA TRP A 341 1.22 -10.19 13.63
C TRP A 341 0.76 -11.44 14.41
N GLY A 342 -0.18 -11.22 15.36
CA GLY A 342 -1.20 -12.15 15.84
C GLY A 342 -2.39 -11.36 16.42
N GLY A 343 -3.62 -11.60 15.93
CA GLY A 343 -4.88 -11.10 16.54
C GLY A 343 -5.41 -9.71 16.11
N HIS A 344 -6.73 -9.59 16.00
CA HIS A 344 -7.54 -8.43 15.56
C HIS A 344 -7.44 -7.13 16.39
N SER A 345 -6.36 -6.92 17.13
CA SER A 345 -6.24 -5.76 18.04
C SER A 345 -4.89 -5.04 17.99
N GLY A 346 -3.99 -5.40 17.06
CA GLY A 346 -2.73 -4.65 16.86
C GLY A 346 -1.75 -4.71 18.04
N TYR A 347 -2.00 -5.57 19.03
CA TYR A 347 -1.08 -5.83 20.13
C TYR A 347 -0.18 -7.02 19.78
N PRO A 348 1.11 -7.03 20.16
CA PRO A 348 1.83 -8.28 20.31
C PRO A 348 1.08 -9.11 21.37
N ASP A 349 0.86 -10.40 21.12
CA ASP A 349 0.16 -11.36 22.00
C ASP A 349 0.84 -11.60 23.38
N GLY A 350 1.45 -10.60 24.01
CA GLY A 350 2.27 -10.73 25.22
C GLY A 350 3.48 -11.66 25.04
N ALA A 351 3.71 -12.18 23.82
CA ALA A 351 4.84 -13.02 23.48
C ALA A 351 6.03 -12.12 23.27
N ILE A 352 7.04 -12.26 24.14
CA ILE A 352 8.20 -11.44 23.96
C ILE A 352 9.08 -11.99 22.84
N ASP A 353 9.39 -11.13 21.88
CA ASP A 353 10.30 -11.44 20.79
C ASP A 353 11.68 -11.88 21.32
N GLN A 354 12.24 -12.93 20.73
CA GLN A 354 13.63 -13.36 20.94
C GLN A 354 14.66 -12.30 20.49
N ASN A 355 14.21 -11.19 19.91
CA ASN A 355 15.01 -10.05 19.45
C ASN A 355 14.81 -8.78 20.30
N PHE A 356 14.47 -8.86 21.59
CA PHE A 356 14.24 -7.68 22.44
C PHE A 356 15.48 -6.78 22.66
N ILE A 357 16.68 -7.37 22.58
CA ILE A 357 17.97 -6.65 22.54
C ILE A 357 18.76 -7.22 21.36
N GLU A 358 19.36 -6.34 20.54
CA GLU A 358 20.24 -6.78 19.46
C GLU A 358 21.68 -6.79 19.96
N LEU A 359 22.25 -7.98 20.08
CA LEU A 359 23.66 -8.16 20.40
C LEU A 359 24.45 -8.48 19.13
N PRO A 360 25.69 -7.98 18.99
CA PRO A 360 26.56 -8.33 17.88
C PRO A 360 26.74 -9.86 17.73
N LYS A 361 26.83 -10.34 16.48
CA LYS A 361 27.16 -11.74 16.17
C LYS A 361 28.60 -12.08 16.60
N GLY A 362 28.96 -13.35 16.77
CA GLY A 362 30.31 -13.73 17.25
C GLY A 362 30.61 -13.37 18.72
N ARG A 363 31.85 -13.64 19.16
CA ARG A 363 32.30 -13.41 20.54
C ARG A 363 32.32 -11.92 20.89
N LYS A 364 31.80 -11.57 22.06
CA LYS A 364 31.69 -10.20 22.55
C LYS A 364 31.78 -10.15 24.08
N LEU A 365 32.23 -9.02 24.60
CA LEU A 365 32.09 -8.71 26.02
C LEU A 365 31.04 -7.62 26.22
N LEU A 366 30.20 -7.79 27.24
CA LEU A 366 29.24 -6.78 27.69
C LEU A 366 29.68 -6.22 29.03
N PHE A 367 29.63 -4.90 29.16
CA PHE A 367 29.98 -4.19 30.37
C PHE A 367 28.91 -3.18 30.76
N THR A 368 28.62 -3.07 32.05
CA THR A 368 27.86 -1.96 32.62
C THR A 368 28.29 -1.69 34.05
N ARG A 369 27.98 -0.51 34.57
CA ARG A 369 28.03 -0.23 36.00
C ARG A 369 26.63 -0.28 36.57
N ILE A 370 26.47 -0.90 37.73
CA ILE A 370 25.19 -0.96 38.44
C ILE A 370 25.33 -0.16 39.73
N ARG A 371 24.55 0.92 39.85
CA ARG A 371 24.38 1.65 41.11
C ARG A 371 23.32 0.94 41.94
N SER A 372 23.67 0.56 43.15
CA SER A 372 22.77 -0.07 44.13
C SER A 372 22.69 0.79 45.39
N PRO A 373 21.50 1.08 45.94
CA PRO A 373 21.36 1.90 47.14
C PRO A 373 21.71 1.16 48.42
N LYS A 374 21.72 -0.18 48.36
CA LYS A 374 22.04 -1.06 49.47
C LYS A 374 22.81 -2.28 49.01
N ASP A 375 23.40 -2.98 49.96
CA ASP A 375 23.91 -4.34 49.75
C ASP A 375 22.74 -5.26 49.43
N GLN A 376 22.76 -5.91 48.28
CA GLN A 376 21.72 -6.83 47.86
C GLN A 376 22.26 -7.86 46.86
N ARG A 377 21.66 -9.05 46.89
CA ARG A 377 22.03 -10.15 46.00
C ARG A 377 20.90 -10.40 45.01
N LEU A 378 21.21 -10.33 43.72
CA LEU A 378 20.25 -10.53 42.62
C LEU A 378 20.74 -11.66 41.70
N GLY A 379 19.86 -12.20 40.86
CA GLY A 379 20.22 -13.12 39.77
C GLY A 379 20.26 -12.40 38.43
N LEU A 380 21.21 -12.69 37.55
CA LEU A 380 21.27 -12.21 36.17
C LEU A 380 21.03 -13.37 35.21
N ARG A 381 19.87 -13.44 34.58
CA ARG A 381 19.55 -14.45 33.58
C ARG A 381 20.14 -14.08 32.21
N ILE A 382 20.84 -15.04 31.61
CA ILE A 382 21.66 -14.96 30.39
C ILE A 382 21.30 -16.17 29.50
N GLU A 383 20.20 -16.07 28.74
CA GLU A 383 19.77 -17.17 27.87
C GLU A 383 20.55 -17.14 26.55
N LEU A 384 21.48 -18.09 26.36
CA LEU A 384 22.25 -18.29 25.12
C LEU A 384 21.85 -19.59 24.42
N ARG A 385 22.09 -19.67 23.10
CA ARG A 385 21.66 -20.83 22.30
C ARG A 385 22.54 -22.05 22.48
N GLN A 386 23.86 -21.91 22.60
CA GLN A 386 24.77 -23.07 22.54
C GLN A 386 26.02 -22.98 23.45
N THR A 387 26.23 -21.89 24.20
CA THR A 387 27.46 -21.74 25.02
C THR A 387 27.20 -21.23 26.44
N LYS A 388 28.19 -21.43 27.33
CA LYS A 388 28.18 -20.92 28.71
C LYS A 388 28.86 -19.55 28.77
N ALA A 389 28.16 -18.55 29.28
CA ALA A 389 28.74 -17.24 29.56
C ALA A 389 29.71 -17.29 30.76
N ARG A 390 30.56 -16.27 30.89
CA ARG A 390 31.31 -15.98 32.13
C ARG A 390 30.92 -14.60 32.63
N LEU A 391 30.82 -14.44 33.95
CA LEU A 391 30.33 -13.23 34.61
C LEU A 391 31.33 -12.78 35.68
N TRP A 392 31.68 -11.50 35.70
CA TRP A 392 32.45 -10.87 36.78
C TRP A 392 31.65 -9.74 37.40
N VAL A 393 31.68 -9.68 38.73
CA VAL A 393 31.11 -8.57 39.51
C VAL A 393 32.21 -8.03 40.42
N ASN A 394 32.49 -6.73 40.30
CA ASN A 394 33.57 -6.06 41.05
C ASN A 394 34.92 -6.77 40.91
N GLY A 395 35.24 -7.24 39.69
CA GLY A 395 36.48 -7.96 39.38
C GLY A 395 36.50 -9.45 39.77
N VAL A 396 35.49 -9.94 40.49
CA VAL A 396 35.41 -11.33 40.98
C VAL A 396 34.49 -12.15 40.08
N GLU A 397 35.00 -13.26 39.54
CA GLU A 397 34.21 -14.19 38.72
C GLU A 397 33.08 -14.83 39.54
N GLN A 398 31.87 -14.85 38.97
CA GLN A 398 30.66 -15.33 39.61
C GLN A 398 30.17 -16.62 38.93
N PRO A 399 29.61 -17.58 39.69
CA PRO A 399 29.03 -18.78 39.12
C PRO A 399 27.74 -18.45 38.32
N ILE A 400 27.48 -19.26 37.29
CA ILE A 400 26.26 -19.24 36.46
C ILE A 400 25.60 -20.62 36.49
N GLU A 401 24.32 -20.69 36.89
CA GLU A 401 23.50 -21.90 37.01
C GLU A 401 22.25 -21.78 36.11
N ASP A 402 22.00 -22.73 35.19
CA ASP A 402 20.82 -22.75 34.31
C ASP A 402 20.49 -21.40 33.66
N ALA A 403 21.55 -20.77 33.12
CA ALA A 403 21.57 -19.42 32.54
C ALA A 403 21.52 -18.25 33.55
N VAL A 404 21.46 -18.46 34.86
CA VAL A 404 21.41 -17.40 35.88
C VAL A 404 22.75 -17.22 36.60
N GLY A 405 23.40 -16.08 36.38
CA GLY A 405 24.59 -15.64 37.10
C GLY A 405 24.29 -14.94 38.42
N ASN A 406 25.18 -15.07 39.40
CA ASN A 406 25.04 -14.40 40.68
C ASN A 406 25.47 -12.91 40.62
N LEU A 407 24.65 -11.98 41.13
CA LEU A 407 24.97 -10.55 41.26
C LEU A 407 25.03 -10.11 42.73
N PRO A 408 26.16 -10.26 43.42
CA PRO A 408 26.37 -9.71 44.76
C PRO A 408 26.70 -8.21 44.65
N LEU A 409 25.69 -7.35 44.73
CA LEU A 409 25.84 -5.90 44.66
C LEU A 409 26.11 -5.32 46.05
N ARG A 410 27.11 -4.45 46.13
CA ARG A 410 27.37 -3.59 47.29
C ARG A 410 26.66 -2.24 47.11
N ALA A 411 26.36 -1.54 48.19
CA ALA A 411 25.89 -0.16 48.15
C ALA A 411 26.92 0.70 47.38
N GLY A 412 26.43 1.56 46.48
CA GLY A 412 27.25 2.34 45.57
C GLY A 412 27.40 1.70 44.18
N ILE A 413 28.55 1.91 43.54
CA ILE A 413 28.80 1.52 42.15
C ILE A 413 29.43 0.13 42.10
N ASN A 414 28.86 -0.75 41.28
CA ASN A 414 29.38 -2.08 41.03
C ASN A 414 29.72 -2.24 39.55
N THR A 415 30.85 -2.85 39.22
CA THR A 415 31.21 -3.16 37.83
C THR A 415 30.74 -4.56 37.46
N VAL A 416 30.11 -4.70 36.30
CA VAL A 416 29.60 -5.99 35.80
C VAL A 416 30.10 -6.24 34.38
N LEU A 417 30.86 -7.32 34.20
CA LEU A 417 31.42 -7.73 32.91
C LEU A 417 30.92 -9.14 32.55
N ILE A 418 30.53 -9.35 31.30
CA ILE A 418 30.05 -10.64 30.78
C ILE A 418 30.86 -10.98 29.54
N ASP A 419 31.45 -12.17 29.47
CA ASP A 419 32.05 -12.73 28.25
C ASP A 419 31.07 -13.71 27.61
N LEU A 420 30.73 -13.46 26.34
CA LEU A 420 29.73 -14.19 25.58
C LEU A 420 30.42 -14.85 24.36
N PRO A 421 30.59 -16.20 24.37
CA PRO A 421 31.33 -16.93 23.34
C PRO A 421 30.62 -17.00 21.97
N ASP A 422 29.29 -17.20 21.95
CA ASP A 422 28.48 -17.25 20.73
C ASP A 422 27.60 -16.00 20.56
N GLY A 423 27.41 -15.57 19.31
CA GLY A 423 26.66 -14.35 19.01
C GLY A 423 25.56 -14.58 18.01
N GLY A 424 24.34 -14.32 18.46
CA GLY A 424 23.21 -14.23 17.57
C GLY A 424 21.99 -13.62 18.24
N ARG A 425 21.52 -14.21 19.34
CA ARG A 425 20.24 -13.88 20.01
C ARG A 425 20.26 -14.40 21.44
N GLY A 426 19.83 -13.59 22.42
CA GLY A 426 19.76 -14.00 23.81
C GLY A 426 18.95 -13.02 24.68
N ARG A 427 18.54 -13.47 25.87
CA ARG A 427 17.81 -12.63 26.83
C ARG A 427 18.74 -12.28 27.99
N LEU A 428 18.78 -11.00 28.35
CA LEU A 428 19.47 -10.52 29.54
C LEU A 428 18.47 -9.82 30.46
N PHE A 429 18.19 -10.37 31.63
CA PHE A 429 17.38 -9.70 32.64
C PHE A 429 17.79 -10.13 34.05
N VAL A 430 17.58 -9.24 35.01
CA VAL A 430 17.82 -9.47 36.44
C VAL A 430 16.56 -10.10 37.08
N GLN A 431 16.72 -10.85 38.15
CA GLN A 431 15.64 -11.43 38.94
C GLN A 431 15.96 -11.35 40.44
N ARG A 432 14.93 -11.30 41.30
CA ARG A 432 15.07 -11.12 42.75
C ARG A 432 15.76 -12.30 43.44
N GLN A 433 15.50 -13.52 42.98
CA GLN A 433 16.05 -14.74 43.56
C GLN A 433 17.30 -15.20 42.80
N PRO A 434 18.51 -15.14 43.40
CA PRO A 434 19.71 -15.78 42.85
C PRO A 434 19.63 -17.31 43.06
N PRO A 435 20.39 -18.11 42.30
CA PRO A 435 20.57 -19.53 42.62
C PRO A 435 21.10 -19.73 44.05
N SER A 436 20.62 -20.77 44.73
CA SER A 436 20.99 -21.08 46.11
C SER A 436 22.37 -21.76 46.19
N ALA A 437 23.08 -21.65 47.32
CA ALA A 437 24.34 -22.38 47.49
C ALA A 437 24.15 -23.92 47.52
N ALA A 438 22.95 -24.40 47.85
CA ALA A 438 22.61 -25.82 47.90
C ALA A 438 22.48 -26.45 46.52
N THR A 439 21.96 -25.70 45.53
CA THR A 439 21.83 -26.16 44.14
C THR A 439 23.20 -26.29 43.44
N LEU A 440 24.20 -25.51 43.84
CA LEU A 440 25.60 -25.64 43.38
C LEU A 440 26.25 -26.98 43.77
N ALA A 441 25.88 -27.57 44.92
CA ALA A 441 26.39 -28.86 45.38
C ALA A 441 25.67 -30.07 44.74
N GLU A 442 24.42 -29.88 44.29
CA GLU A 442 23.67 -30.89 43.52
C GLU A 442 24.09 -30.90 42.05
N ALA A 443 24.34 -29.74 41.45
CA ALA A 443 24.87 -29.62 40.10
C ALA A 443 26.30 -30.18 39.95
N ALA A 444 27.10 -30.17 41.03
CA ALA A 444 28.42 -30.81 41.07
C ALA A 444 28.36 -32.35 40.96
N ARG A 445 27.18 -32.98 41.10
CA ARG A 445 26.99 -34.44 41.09
C ARG A 445 26.50 -35.03 39.75
N GLY A 446 26.48 -34.26 38.67
CA GLY A 446 26.17 -34.76 37.33
C GLY A 446 24.67 -34.82 37.00
N ALA A 447 24.36 -34.86 35.70
CA ALA A 447 23.06 -34.54 35.11
C ALA A 447 21.85 -35.22 35.79
N VAL A 448 20.88 -34.40 36.22
CA VAL A 448 19.59 -34.87 36.74
C VAL A 448 18.74 -35.38 35.58
N ARG A 449 18.40 -36.68 35.59
CA ARG A 449 17.41 -37.26 34.66
C ARG A 449 16.00 -36.91 35.13
N PRO A 450 15.01 -36.76 34.23
CA PRO A 450 13.61 -36.59 34.64
C PRO A 450 13.17 -37.79 35.51
N ASP A 451 12.79 -37.53 36.76
CA ASP A 451 12.30 -38.54 37.72
C ASP A 451 10.84 -38.94 37.40
N LEU A 452 10.61 -39.38 36.16
CA LEU A 452 9.30 -39.81 35.62
C LEU A 452 9.23 -41.33 35.42
N GLY A 453 10.29 -42.09 35.69
CA GLY A 453 10.36 -43.52 35.36
C GLY A 453 9.38 -44.41 36.13
N GLU A 454 8.80 -43.90 37.23
CA GLU A 454 7.75 -44.57 37.99
C GLU A 454 6.34 -44.11 37.61
N ALA A 455 6.21 -43.09 36.76
CA ALA A 455 4.92 -42.60 36.29
C ALA A 455 4.33 -43.47 35.19
N PHE A 456 3.01 -43.45 35.08
CA PHE A 456 2.25 -44.07 34.01
C PHE A 456 1.61 -43.01 33.13
N TRP A 457 1.52 -43.30 31.84
CA TRP A 457 0.67 -42.58 30.91
C TRP A 457 -0.79 -42.88 31.22
N ILE A 458 -1.55 -41.86 31.59
CA ILE A 458 -2.97 -41.97 31.97
C ILE A 458 -3.86 -41.11 31.07
N ARG A 459 -5.13 -41.49 30.95
CA ARG A 459 -6.17 -40.70 30.27
C ARG A 459 -7.53 -40.83 30.94
N ALA A 460 -8.40 -39.83 30.72
CA ALA A 460 -9.75 -39.82 31.28
C ALA A 460 -10.79 -40.65 30.48
N GLY A 461 -10.60 -40.83 29.16
CA GLY A 461 -11.56 -41.52 28.28
C GLY A 461 -11.19 -41.47 26.79
N HIS A 462 -12.09 -41.87 25.89
CA HIS A 462 -11.93 -41.77 24.43
C HIS A 462 -12.52 -40.45 23.89
N SER A 463 -11.81 -39.34 24.08
CA SER A 463 -12.20 -38.01 23.60
C SER A 463 -10.97 -37.17 23.20
N GLY A 464 -11.15 -36.15 22.35
CA GLY A 464 -10.06 -35.25 21.94
C GLY A 464 -9.49 -34.38 23.07
N SER A 465 -10.21 -34.26 24.20
CA SER A 465 -9.79 -33.60 25.45
C SER A 465 -10.33 -34.33 26.67
N GLY A 466 -9.63 -34.29 27.80
CA GLY A 466 -10.04 -34.92 29.06
C GLY A 466 -9.53 -34.18 30.29
N TYR A 467 -10.14 -34.44 31.44
CA TYR A 467 -9.84 -33.83 32.74
C TYR A 467 -9.40 -34.93 33.69
N VAL A 468 -8.23 -34.81 34.32
CA VAL A 468 -7.71 -35.78 35.30
C VAL A 468 -7.43 -35.10 36.63
N ARG A 469 -7.67 -35.79 37.75
CA ARG A 469 -7.47 -35.23 39.08
C ARG A 469 -7.08 -36.28 40.12
N ARG A 470 -6.29 -35.87 41.10
CA ARG A 470 -5.87 -36.67 42.26
C ARG A 470 -5.82 -35.81 43.52
N ALA A 471 -6.60 -36.20 44.53
CA ALA A 471 -6.48 -35.68 45.88
C ALA A 471 -5.42 -36.48 46.66
N PHE A 472 -4.65 -35.80 47.51
CA PHE A 472 -3.65 -36.41 48.39
C PHE A 472 -3.51 -35.58 49.68
N HIS A 473 -3.02 -36.22 50.74
CA HIS A 473 -2.90 -35.60 52.06
C HIS A 473 -1.43 -35.35 52.42
N LEU A 474 -1.14 -34.20 53.03
CA LEU A 474 0.17 -33.87 53.57
C LEU A 474 0.07 -33.63 55.08
N ASP A 475 0.73 -34.45 55.89
CA ASP A 475 0.69 -34.33 57.36
C ASP A 475 1.36 -33.06 57.90
N ARG A 476 2.20 -32.42 57.08
CA ARG A 476 2.97 -31.22 57.39
C ARG A 476 3.26 -30.40 56.13
N ALA A 477 3.61 -29.13 56.30
CA ALA A 477 3.98 -28.27 55.19
C ALA A 477 5.28 -28.76 54.54
N PRO A 478 5.37 -28.79 53.19
CA PRO A 478 6.57 -29.22 52.50
C PRO A 478 7.69 -28.18 52.61
N LYS A 479 8.94 -28.63 52.72
CA LYS A 479 10.14 -27.79 52.56
C LYS A 479 10.39 -27.47 51.09
N ASN A 480 10.14 -28.45 50.22
CA ASN A 480 10.29 -28.32 48.77
C ASN A 480 9.36 -29.33 48.09
N ALA A 481 8.72 -28.95 47.00
CA ALA A 481 7.88 -29.82 46.19
C ALA A 481 8.03 -29.48 44.70
N LYS A 482 8.45 -30.47 43.92
CA LYS A 482 8.62 -30.34 42.47
C LYS A 482 7.78 -31.36 41.74
N VAL A 483 7.06 -30.88 40.73
CA VAL A 483 6.36 -31.70 39.74
C VAL A 483 7.20 -31.78 38.47
N ILE A 484 7.32 -32.96 37.88
CA ILE A 484 7.73 -33.16 36.49
C ILE A 484 6.51 -33.64 35.72
N VAL A 485 6.18 -33.01 34.60
CA VAL A 485 4.93 -33.26 33.86
C VAL A 485 5.15 -33.29 32.34
N THR A 486 4.36 -34.10 31.64
CA THR A 486 4.31 -34.16 30.17
C THR A 486 2.95 -34.65 29.69
N ALA A 487 2.55 -34.29 28.47
CA ALA A 487 1.32 -34.77 27.85
C ALA A 487 1.38 -34.83 26.31
N TYR A 488 0.68 -35.80 25.72
CA TYR A 488 0.44 -35.89 24.28
C TYR A 488 -0.98 -35.37 23.94
N THR A 489 -1.15 -34.25 23.23
CA THR A 489 -0.11 -33.30 22.78
C THR A 489 0.03 -32.11 23.71
N GLY A 490 -0.90 -31.85 24.63
CA GLY A 490 -0.82 -30.68 25.51
C GLY A 490 -1.62 -30.82 26.80
N TYR A 491 -1.30 -29.99 27.78
CA TYR A 491 -1.91 -29.99 29.11
C TYR A 491 -2.09 -28.60 29.70
N ARG A 492 -2.93 -28.51 30.72
CA ARG A 492 -3.04 -27.39 31.66
C ARG A 492 -3.11 -27.95 33.08
N LEU A 493 -2.14 -27.62 33.93
CA LEU A 493 -1.98 -28.16 35.28
C LEU A 493 -2.44 -27.15 36.35
N PHE A 494 -3.13 -27.67 37.36
CA PHE A 494 -3.66 -26.94 38.51
C PHE A 494 -3.25 -27.63 39.81
N VAL A 495 -3.03 -26.82 40.85
CA VAL A 495 -2.81 -27.27 42.23
C VAL A 495 -3.76 -26.49 43.14
N ASN A 496 -4.65 -27.18 43.85
CA ASN A 496 -5.63 -26.56 44.75
C ASN A 496 -6.43 -25.43 44.09
N GLY A 497 -6.89 -25.65 42.85
CA GLY A 497 -7.62 -24.68 42.04
C GLY A 497 -6.77 -23.59 41.37
N VAL A 498 -5.48 -23.47 41.71
CA VAL A 498 -4.60 -22.49 41.09
C VAL A 498 -3.94 -23.11 39.87
N LYS A 499 -4.12 -22.50 38.69
CA LYS A 499 -3.39 -22.90 37.47
C LYS A 499 -1.90 -22.64 37.67
N VAL A 500 -1.11 -23.71 37.68
CA VAL A 500 0.34 -23.63 37.85
C VAL A 500 1.09 -23.66 36.52
N GLU A 501 0.54 -24.32 35.48
CA GLU A 501 1.20 -24.37 34.15
C GLU A 501 0.26 -24.72 32.98
N GLU A 502 0.63 -24.40 31.73
CA GLU A 502 0.01 -24.95 30.53
C GLU A 502 0.96 -25.07 29.30
N GLU A 503 0.91 -26.21 28.61
CA GLU A 503 1.56 -26.43 27.32
C GLU A 503 0.50 -26.86 26.28
N ILE A 504 0.03 -25.93 25.44
CA ILE A 504 -1.08 -26.16 24.50
C ILE A 504 -0.73 -25.74 23.05
N GLY A 505 -1.31 -26.43 22.06
CA GLY A 505 -1.19 -26.10 20.63
C GLY A 505 -0.21 -26.99 19.83
N PRO A 506 0.05 -26.67 18.54
CA PRO A 506 0.83 -27.53 17.63
C PRO A 506 2.33 -27.58 17.94
N TRP A 507 2.78 -26.78 18.91
CA TRP A 507 4.17 -26.66 19.32
C TRP A 507 4.52 -27.48 20.56
N ALA A 508 3.50 -28.02 21.24
CA ALA A 508 3.66 -28.72 22.51
C ALA A 508 4.41 -30.05 22.30
N ARG A 509 5.38 -30.35 23.17
CA ARG A 509 6.36 -31.42 22.98
C ARG A 509 6.37 -32.39 24.14
N TRP A 510 5.54 -33.43 24.01
CA TRP A 510 5.49 -34.54 24.96
C TRP A 510 6.85 -35.25 25.21
N THR A 511 7.81 -35.14 24.30
CA THR A 511 9.17 -35.69 24.44
C THR A 511 10.08 -34.84 25.34
N ARG A 512 9.59 -33.70 25.86
CA ARG A 512 10.35 -32.77 26.71
C ARG A 512 9.56 -32.43 27.99
N PRO A 513 9.63 -33.27 29.03
CA PRO A 513 8.97 -33.00 30.29
C PRO A 513 9.42 -31.69 30.94
N GLU A 514 8.48 -30.99 31.58
CA GLU A 514 8.73 -29.74 32.31
C GLU A 514 8.80 -30.00 33.82
N SER A 515 9.69 -29.32 34.56
CA SER A 515 9.67 -29.33 36.03
C SER A 515 9.19 -28.00 36.58
N ILE A 516 8.31 -28.09 37.55
CA ILE A 516 7.60 -26.96 38.14
C ILE A 516 7.76 -27.06 39.65
N ASN A 517 8.25 -25.99 40.28
CA ASN A 517 8.21 -25.88 41.74
C ASN A 517 6.79 -25.51 42.18
N ILE A 518 6.10 -26.43 42.85
CA ILE A 518 4.74 -26.23 43.33
C ILE A 518 4.66 -26.01 44.84
N THR A 519 5.79 -25.90 45.53
CA THR A 519 5.86 -25.67 46.99
C THR A 519 4.91 -24.58 47.48
N PRO A 520 4.81 -23.39 46.82
CA PRO A 520 3.94 -22.31 47.29
C PRO A 520 2.43 -22.62 47.20
N HIS A 521 2.05 -23.64 46.43
CA HIS A 521 0.66 -24.00 46.17
C HIS A 521 0.17 -25.15 47.05
N LEU A 522 1.06 -25.77 47.82
CA LEU A 522 0.73 -26.88 48.72
C LEU A 522 0.50 -26.40 50.15
N ARG A 523 -0.42 -27.06 50.84
CA ARG A 523 -0.75 -26.81 52.25
C ARG A 523 -0.69 -28.08 53.08
N LYS A 524 -0.54 -27.96 54.40
CA LYS A 524 -0.83 -29.07 55.32
C LYS A 524 -2.30 -29.45 55.18
N GLY A 525 -2.60 -30.74 55.11
CA GLY A 525 -3.94 -31.27 54.89
C GLY A 525 -4.16 -31.73 53.44
N THR A 526 -5.42 -31.70 53.00
CA THR A 526 -5.81 -32.16 51.67
C THR A 526 -5.36 -31.17 50.59
N ASN A 527 -4.72 -31.73 49.57
CA ASN A 527 -4.29 -31.05 48.35
C ASN A 527 -4.83 -31.80 47.13
N VAL A 528 -4.98 -31.09 46.02
CA VAL A 528 -5.45 -31.61 44.75
C VAL A 528 -4.48 -31.23 43.64
N LEU A 529 -4.05 -32.22 42.85
CA LEU A 529 -3.48 -32.01 41.52
C LEU A 529 -4.56 -32.27 40.47
N ALA A 530 -4.74 -31.34 39.54
CA ALA A 530 -5.73 -31.47 38.46
C ALA A 530 -5.11 -31.06 37.12
N ALA A 531 -5.42 -31.77 36.04
CA ALA A 531 -4.92 -31.43 34.71
C ALA A 531 -5.98 -31.60 33.63
N TRP A 532 -6.11 -30.59 32.77
CA TRP A 532 -6.85 -30.70 31.52
C TRP A 532 -5.88 -31.08 30.42
N VAL A 533 -6.22 -32.08 29.61
CA VAL A 533 -5.34 -32.72 28.64
C VAL A 533 -6.02 -32.68 27.28
N GLN A 534 -5.30 -32.31 26.22
CA GLN A 534 -5.88 -32.20 24.88
C GLN A 534 -4.91 -32.69 23.79
N VAL A 535 -5.48 -33.29 22.75
CA VAL A 535 -4.77 -33.55 21.49
C VAL A 535 -5.09 -32.45 20.48
N HIS A 536 -4.06 -31.78 19.98
CA HIS A 536 -4.19 -30.74 18.98
C HIS A 536 -4.15 -31.33 17.56
N SER A 537 -5.17 -31.04 16.75
CA SER A 537 -5.27 -31.47 15.35
C SER A 537 -5.63 -30.28 14.44
N GLY A 538 -4.82 -30.02 13.40
CA GLY A 538 -5.01 -28.92 12.44
C GLY A 538 -4.44 -29.21 11.05
N LEU A 539 -4.51 -28.25 10.12
CA LEU A 539 -4.17 -28.37 8.69
C LEU A 539 -2.74 -28.88 8.38
N HIS A 540 -1.82 -28.82 9.34
CA HIS A 540 -0.40 -29.20 9.20
C HIS A 540 0.13 -30.09 10.35
N PHE A 541 -0.71 -30.46 11.32
CA PHE A 541 -0.33 -31.27 12.48
C PHE A 541 -1.49 -32.22 12.83
N HIS A 542 -1.23 -33.52 12.83
CA HIS A 542 -2.22 -34.55 13.17
C HIS A 542 -1.78 -35.25 14.45
N GLY A 543 -2.11 -34.67 15.61
CA GLY A 543 -2.09 -35.42 16.86
C GLY A 543 -3.14 -36.52 16.79
N ASP A 544 -2.79 -37.73 17.18
CA ASP A 544 -3.69 -38.88 17.23
C ASP A 544 -4.52 -38.84 18.52
N PRO A 545 -5.85 -38.61 18.47
CA PRO A 545 -6.70 -38.57 19.66
C PRO A 545 -6.66 -39.87 20.47
N ASP A 546 -6.41 -41.02 19.82
CA ASP A 546 -6.26 -42.31 20.50
C ASP A 546 -4.95 -42.41 21.28
N LYS A 547 -4.01 -41.48 21.07
CA LYS A 547 -2.77 -41.33 21.83
C LYS A 547 -2.81 -40.17 22.83
N GLN A 548 -4.00 -39.64 23.16
CA GLN A 548 -4.11 -38.69 24.28
C GLN A 548 -3.57 -39.32 25.56
N ALA A 549 -2.56 -38.70 26.16
CA ALA A 549 -1.96 -39.22 27.38
C ALA A 549 -1.34 -38.10 28.22
N PHE A 550 -1.35 -38.28 29.53
CA PHE A 550 -0.74 -37.40 30.52
C PHE A 550 0.12 -38.21 31.47
N ALA A 551 1.27 -37.67 31.86
CA ALA A 551 2.11 -38.26 32.88
C ALA A 551 2.70 -37.19 33.80
N LEU A 552 2.79 -37.51 35.09
CA LEU A 552 3.27 -36.60 36.13
C LEU A 552 4.01 -37.37 37.22
N SER A 553 5.05 -36.76 37.78
CA SER A 553 5.73 -37.19 38.99
C SER A 553 5.94 -36.00 39.92
N LEU A 554 5.39 -36.06 41.13
CA LEU A 554 5.55 -35.10 42.20
C LEU A 554 6.50 -35.68 43.25
N LYS A 555 7.56 -34.96 43.56
CA LYS A 555 8.44 -35.25 44.70
C LYS A 555 8.36 -34.13 45.73
N VAL A 556 7.97 -34.49 46.94
CA VAL A 556 7.85 -33.61 48.11
C VAL A 556 8.94 -33.97 49.10
N GLN A 557 9.64 -32.97 49.62
CA GLN A 557 10.62 -33.10 50.69
C GLN A 557 10.15 -32.30 51.90
N PHE A 558 10.21 -32.91 53.08
CA PHE A 558 9.82 -32.30 54.34
C PHE A 558 11.03 -31.75 55.12
N PRO A 559 10.81 -30.87 56.11
CA PRO A 559 11.89 -30.27 56.90
C PRO A 559 12.79 -31.28 57.64
N ASP A 560 12.26 -32.43 58.01
CA ASP A 560 12.95 -33.54 58.68
C ASP A 560 13.79 -34.42 57.72
N GLY A 561 13.78 -34.10 56.43
CA GLY A 561 14.49 -34.85 55.40
C GLY A 561 13.71 -36.01 54.79
N GLN A 562 12.51 -36.35 55.30
CA GLN A 562 11.65 -37.35 54.69
C GLN A 562 11.14 -36.87 53.32
N THR A 563 10.91 -37.81 52.39
CA THR A 563 10.37 -37.50 51.07
C THR A 563 9.12 -38.32 50.76
N MET A 564 8.20 -37.72 50.01
CA MET A 564 7.02 -38.37 49.46
C MET A 564 7.05 -38.23 47.94
N THR A 565 6.76 -39.32 47.23
CA THR A 565 6.58 -39.33 45.78
C THR A 565 5.13 -39.66 45.45
N LEU A 566 4.55 -38.92 44.50
CA LEU A 566 3.23 -39.19 43.94
C LEU A 566 3.35 -39.17 42.42
N VAL A 567 2.87 -40.21 41.76
CA VAL A 567 2.95 -40.32 40.29
C VAL A 567 1.56 -40.38 39.66
N SER A 568 1.50 -40.15 38.36
CA SER A 568 0.33 -40.50 37.55
C SER A 568 0.22 -42.02 37.45
N ASP A 569 -0.90 -42.58 37.90
CA ASP A 569 -1.18 -44.02 37.92
C ASP A 569 -2.70 -44.25 37.95
N GLY A 570 -3.13 -45.50 38.17
CA GLY A 570 -4.55 -45.87 38.26
C GLY A 570 -5.31 -45.28 39.45
N SER A 571 -4.63 -44.59 40.38
CA SER A 571 -5.28 -43.93 41.53
C SER A 571 -5.89 -42.56 41.18
N TRP A 572 -5.63 -42.06 39.97
CA TRP A 572 -6.23 -40.83 39.46
C TRP A 572 -7.66 -41.05 38.97
N LYS A 573 -8.48 -40.00 39.02
CA LYS A 573 -9.83 -39.99 38.45
C LYS A 573 -9.86 -39.13 37.20
N GLY A 574 -10.76 -39.46 36.27
CA GLY A 574 -10.92 -38.78 34.99
C GLY A 574 -12.37 -38.48 34.62
N SER A 575 -12.55 -37.42 33.85
CA SER A 575 -13.81 -37.03 33.19
C SER A 575 -13.54 -36.55 31.77
N VAL A 576 -14.51 -36.70 30.86
CA VAL A 576 -14.49 -36.07 29.52
C VAL A 576 -15.38 -34.83 29.46
N GLU A 577 -16.17 -34.57 30.50
CA GLU A 577 -17.02 -33.40 30.67
C GLU A 577 -16.38 -32.40 31.62
N GLU A 578 -16.43 -31.12 31.24
CA GLU A 578 -16.04 -30.01 32.11
C GLU A 578 -17.16 -29.71 33.12
N ARG A 579 -16.78 -29.43 34.37
CA ARG A 579 -17.67 -28.92 35.40
C ARG A 579 -16.97 -27.79 36.15
N ASP A 580 -17.70 -26.74 36.48
CA ASP A 580 -17.11 -25.59 37.16
C ASP A 580 -16.44 -25.99 38.49
N GLY A 581 -15.23 -25.48 38.73
CA GLY A 581 -14.48 -25.70 39.95
C GLY A 581 -13.85 -27.09 40.11
N TRP A 582 -13.86 -27.93 39.07
CA TRP A 582 -13.31 -29.29 39.10
C TRP A 582 -11.85 -29.39 39.57
N GLU A 583 -11.09 -28.32 39.46
CA GLU A 583 -9.68 -28.19 39.83
C GLU A 583 -9.45 -27.89 41.33
N THR A 584 -10.51 -27.53 42.07
CA THR A 584 -10.45 -27.08 43.47
C THR A 584 -10.45 -28.24 44.46
N VAL A 585 -10.16 -27.96 45.74
CA VAL A 585 -10.14 -29.00 46.80
C VAL A 585 -11.55 -29.39 47.23
N GLU A 586 -12.50 -28.47 47.07
CA GLU A 586 -13.89 -28.58 47.51
C GLU A 586 -14.77 -29.37 46.52
N PHE A 587 -14.25 -29.67 45.33
CA PHE A 587 -15.00 -30.35 44.28
C PHE A 587 -15.26 -31.84 44.59
N ASP A 588 -16.53 -32.24 44.54
CA ASP A 588 -16.93 -33.65 44.67
C ASP A 588 -16.73 -34.42 43.37
N ASP A 589 -15.87 -35.42 43.44
CA ASP A 589 -15.51 -36.29 42.34
C ASP A 589 -15.94 -37.74 42.50
N SER A 590 -16.89 -37.97 43.40
CA SER A 590 -17.50 -39.28 43.60
C SER A 590 -18.04 -39.87 42.29
N ALA A 591 -18.53 -39.03 41.39
CA ALA A 591 -19.06 -39.42 40.08
C ALA A 591 -17.99 -39.65 38.99
N TRP A 592 -16.72 -39.30 39.22
CA TRP A 592 -15.66 -39.46 38.23
C TRP A 592 -15.16 -40.90 38.18
N GLN A 593 -14.92 -41.39 36.97
CA GLN A 593 -14.40 -42.74 36.76
C GLN A 593 -12.88 -42.78 37.02
N PRO A 594 -12.31 -43.93 37.39
CA PRO A 594 -10.87 -44.11 37.37
C PRO A 594 -10.27 -43.80 35.99
N VAL A 595 -9.07 -43.24 35.94
CA VAL A 595 -8.36 -43.05 34.67
C VAL A 595 -8.00 -44.41 34.04
N VAL A 596 -7.88 -44.42 32.72
CA VAL A 596 -7.31 -45.55 31.98
C VAL A 596 -5.78 -45.40 32.01
N VAL A 597 -5.09 -46.40 32.56
CA VAL A 597 -3.63 -46.52 32.49
C VAL A 597 -3.25 -47.13 31.13
N LEU A 598 -2.45 -46.41 30.35
CA LEU A 598 -2.11 -46.76 28.96
C LEU A 598 -0.80 -47.54 28.85
N ALA A 599 0.23 -47.07 29.53
CA ALA A 599 1.56 -47.67 29.52
C ALA A 599 2.38 -47.10 30.69
N ARG A 600 3.39 -47.83 31.16
CA ARG A 600 4.38 -47.25 32.06
C ARG A 600 5.28 -46.29 31.28
N MET A 601 5.79 -45.24 31.91
CA MET A 601 6.77 -44.34 31.30
C MET A 601 7.98 -45.15 30.80
N GLY A 602 8.37 -44.96 29.53
CA GLY A 602 9.43 -45.75 28.87
C GLY A 602 8.90 -46.85 27.95
N GLU A 603 7.64 -47.27 28.08
CA GLU A 603 7.04 -48.34 27.27
C GLU A 603 6.31 -47.79 26.02
N PRO A 604 6.10 -48.61 24.97
CA PRO A 604 5.29 -48.21 23.81
C PRO A 604 3.87 -47.78 24.20
N PRO A 605 3.23 -46.86 23.46
CA PRO A 605 3.65 -46.27 22.18
C PRO A 605 4.56 -45.04 22.26
N TRP A 606 4.79 -44.47 23.45
CA TRP A 606 5.59 -43.24 23.62
C TRP A 606 7.08 -43.49 23.89
N GLY A 607 7.43 -44.69 24.34
CA GLY A 607 8.83 -45.09 24.56
C GLY A 607 9.52 -44.27 25.65
N ASP A 608 10.86 -44.25 25.59
CA ASP A 608 11.73 -43.65 26.59
C ASP A 608 12.29 -42.28 26.19
N GLU A 609 11.80 -41.68 25.10
CA GLU A 609 12.21 -40.33 24.68
C GLU A 609 12.05 -39.27 25.79
N PRO A 610 10.96 -39.25 26.58
CA PRO A 610 10.82 -38.32 27.70
C PRO A 610 11.89 -38.51 28.79
N LEU A 611 12.41 -39.73 28.95
CA LEU A 611 13.44 -40.07 29.95
C LEU A 611 14.88 -39.80 29.45
N LYS A 612 15.08 -39.77 28.13
CA LYS A 612 16.38 -39.55 27.47
C LYS A 612 16.79 -38.09 27.35
N ASN A 613 15.92 -37.13 27.67
CA ASN A 613 16.22 -35.71 27.57
C ASN A 613 17.14 -35.24 28.71
N VAL A 614 18.44 -35.50 28.57
CA VAL A 614 19.50 -35.09 29.50
C VAL A 614 19.91 -33.65 29.19
N GLY A 615 19.25 -32.65 29.79
CA GLY A 615 19.79 -31.29 29.80
C GLY A 615 18.81 -30.11 29.78
N LEU A 616 17.50 -30.32 29.65
CA LEU A 616 16.52 -29.22 29.59
C LEU A 616 15.23 -29.62 30.29
N VAL A 617 15.28 -29.67 31.61
CA VAL A 617 14.08 -29.48 32.42
C VAL A 617 13.87 -27.97 32.52
N THR A 618 13.08 -27.37 31.63
CA THR A 618 12.85 -25.92 31.63
C THR A 618 11.81 -25.57 32.69
N GLU A 619 12.14 -24.69 33.64
CA GLU A 619 11.11 -23.98 34.39
C GLU A 619 10.19 -23.21 33.43
N PRO A 620 8.91 -23.03 33.79
CA PRO A 620 7.91 -22.52 32.88
C PRO A 620 8.22 -21.22 32.16
N ARG A 621 7.88 -21.19 30.88
CA ARG A 621 7.86 -19.97 30.07
C ARG A 621 6.48 -19.33 30.10
N ARG A 622 6.01 -18.83 31.24
CA ARG A 622 5.04 -17.69 31.33
C ARG A 622 4.45 -17.59 32.74
N LYS A 623 4.88 -16.59 33.52
CA LYS A 623 3.91 -15.84 34.34
C LYS A 623 3.38 -14.68 33.50
N ARG A 624 2.06 -14.67 33.26
CA ARG A 624 1.32 -13.49 32.80
C ARG A 624 1.26 -12.51 33.97
N SER A 625 1.83 -11.33 33.80
CA SER A 625 1.44 -10.13 34.55
C SER A 625 1.14 -9.05 33.51
N VAL A 626 -0.14 -8.75 33.32
CA VAL A 626 -0.65 -7.78 32.34
C VAL A 626 -0.52 -6.33 32.84
N ASP A 627 0.02 -6.12 34.05
CA ASP A 627 0.11 -4.79 34.67
C ASP A 627 1.52 -4.17 34.75
N LEU A 628 2.52 -4.65 33.98
CA LEU A 628 3.87 -4.08 34.01
C LEU A 628 4.41 -3.68 32.62
N PRO A 629 5.09 -2.52 32.49
CA PRO A 629 5.82 -2.16 31.28
C PRO A 629 6.89 -3.22 30.95
N SER A 630 7.15 -3.43 29.66
CA SER A 630 7.57 -4.73 29.13
C SER A 630 8.83 -5.37 29.75
N PRO A 631 8.87 -6.71 29.84
CA PRO A 631 9.68 -7.46 30.81
C PRO A 631 11.13 -7.74 30.42
N TYR A 632 11.84 -6.84 29.72
CA TYR A 632 13.30 -6.97 29.65
C TYR A 632 13.93 -5.74 30.26
N LEU A 633 14.34 -5.99 31.50
CA LEU A 633 14.86 -5.07 32.47
C LEU A 633 13.81 -4.30 33.29
N THR A 634 12.54 -4.71 33.27
CA THR A 634 11.68 -4.71 34.47
C THR A 634 11.73 -6.10 35.09
N CYS A 635 12.57 -6.19 36.11
CA CYS A 635 13.14 -7.46 36.55
C CYS A 635 12.42 -8.07 37.76
N PHE A 636 11.25 -7.55 38.17
CA PHE A 636 10.74 -7.85 39.51
C PHE A 636 9.24 -7.56 39.66
N GLU A 637 8.53 -8.40 40.43
CA GLU A 637 7.16 -8.13 40.91
C GLU A 637 7.12 -6.81 41.74
N GLU A 638 8.25 -6.34 42.30
CA GLU A 638 8.49 -4.94 42.68
C GLU A 638 9.96 -4.52 42.42
N VAL A 639 10.18 -3.35 41.83
CA VAL A 639 11.48 -2.88 41.32
C VAL A 639 12.51 -2.65 42.46
N PRO A 640 13.61 -3.41 42.59
CA PRO A 640 14.76 -3.03 43.36
C PRO A 640 15.41 -1.85 42.66
N GLU A 641 15.81 -0.93 43.49
CA GLU A 641 16.23 0.40 43.13
C GLU A 641 17.64 0.40 42.52
N ILE A 642 17.88 -0.33 41.41
CA ILE A 642 19.17 -0.35 40.73
C ILE A 642 19.17 0.53 39.47
N VAL A 643 20.32 1.13 39.16
CA VAL A 643 20.52 1.98 37.98
C VAL A 643 21.71 1.51 37.16
N TYR A 644 21.48 1.18 35.89
CA TYR A 644 22.53 0.89 34.91
C TYR A 644 23.19 2.18 34.44
N ASP A 645 24.51 2.25 34.46
CA ASP A 645 25.27 3.44 34.09
C ASP A 645 26.46 3.08 33.19
N VAL A 646 26.36 3.43 31.91
CA VAL A 646 27.44 3.18 30.94
C VAL A 646 28.57 4.22 31.01
N LYS A 647 28.42 5.30 31.80
CA LYS A 647 29.39 6.38 31.89
C LYS A 647 30.15 6.35 33.22
N PRO A 648 31.42 6.77 33.25
CA PRO A 648 32.19 6.87 34.49
C PRO A 648 31.59 7.93 35.43
N PRO A 649 31.87 7.87 36.75
CA PRO A 649 31.34 8.82 37.73
C PRO A 649 31.64 10.29 37.42
N SER A 650 32.81 10.57 36.85
CA SER A 650 33.29 11.91 36.47
C SER A 650 32.67 12.46 35.18
N ALA A 651 31.87 11.69 34.45
CA ALA A 651 31.32 12.13 33.18
C ALA A 651 30.32 13.29 33.34
N LYS A 652 30.43 14.30 32.47
CA LYS A 652 29.40 15.33 32.30
C LYS A 652 28.10 14.69 31.76
N ARG A 653 26.96 15.04 32.35
CA ARG A 653 25.64 14.42 32.05
C ARG A 653 24.65 15.45 31.57
N VAL A 654 25.00 16.19 30.52
CA VAL A 654 24.15 17.22 29.96
C VAL A 654 23.79 16.85 28.53
N GLY A 655 22.50 16.70 28.27
CA GLY A 655 21.95 16.35 26.96
C GLY A 655 21.18 17.52 26.37
N TRP A 656 21.30 17.70 25.06
CA TRP A 656 20.53 18.65 24.27
C TRP A 656 19.61 17.93 23.31
N TYR A 657 18.37 18.40 23.22
CA TYR A 657 17.33 17.83 22.40
C TYR A 657 16.70 18.90 21.51
N ARG A 658 16.54 18.63 20.22
CA ARG A 658 15.93 19.56 19.26
C ARG A 658 14.87 18.87 18.41
N PHE A 659 13.74 19.55 18.19
CA PHE A 659 12.65 19.10 17.33
C PHE A 659 11.76 20.28 16.93
N ASP A 660 10.93 20.06 15.92
CA ASP A 660 9.92 21.04 15.50
C ASP A 660 8.60 20.75 16.23
N ALA A 661 7.92 21.80 16.67
CA ALA A 661 6.63 21.72 17.34
C ALA A 661 5.52 22.33 16.46
N PRO A 662 4.29 21.79 16.53
CA PRO A 662 3.19 22.22 15.66
C PRO A 662 2.75 23.67 15.89
N PRO A 663 2.02 24.26 14.91
CA PRO A 663 1.31 25.51 15.08
C PRO A 663 0.45 25.54 16.35
N GLY A 664 0.51 26.65 17.08
CA GLY A 664 -0.26 26.88 18.29
C GLY A 664 0.36 26.27 19.55
N LEU A 665 1.66 25.95 19.59
CA LEU A 665 2.30 25.38 20.78
C LEU A 665 2.06 26.23 22.04
N ARG A 666 1.33 25.68 23.02
CA ARG A 666 0.97 26.33 24.29
C ARG A 666 1.78 25.81 25.47
N ALA A 667 2.02 24.50 25.54
CA ALA A 667 2.83 23.92 26.59
C ALA A 667 3.51 22.62 26.17
N LEU A 668 4.67 22.34 26.77
CA LEU A 668 5.38 21.06 26.67
C LEU A 668 5.39 20.36 28.03
N HIS A 669 4.96 19.10 28.04
CA HIS A 669 5.02 18.21 29.20
C HIS A 669 6.24 17.31 29.05
N LEU A 670 7.33 17.64 29.77
CA LEU A 670 8.62 17.00 29.58
C LEU A 670 8.68 15.57 30.11
N ARG A 671 7.75 15.16 31.01
CA ARG A 671 7.65 13.79 31.56
C ARG A 671 9.00 13.23 32.08
N THR A 672 9.85 14.09 32.64
CA THR A 672 11.15 13.73 33.21
C THR A 672 11.36 14.48 34.52
N ALA A 673 12.05 13.84 35.46
CA ALA A 673 12.42 14.45 36.74
C ALA A 673 13.76 15.21 36.68
N ALA A 674 14.48 15.11 35.55
CA ALA A 674 15.75 15.80 35.36
C ALA A 674 15.53 17.32 35.22
N PRO A 675 16.37 18.16 35.87
CA PRO A 675 16.33 19.61 35.68
C PRO A 675 16.47 19.98 34.20
N ALA A 676 15.55 20.80 33.69
CA ALA A 676 15.44 21.13 32.28
C ALA A 676 15.37 22.65 32.06
N ARG A 677 16.00 23.11 30.98
CA ARG A 677 15.82 24.45 30.40
C ARG A 677 15.29 24.29 28.98
N VAL A 678 14.30 25.09 28.60
CA VAL A 678 13.59 24.95 27.33
C VAL A 678 13.60 26.27 26.59
N TRP A 679 13.86 26.23 25.29
CA TRP A 679 13.74 27.37 24.38
C TRP A 679 12.75 27.05 23.27
N VAL A 680 11.93 28.04 22.92
CA VAL A 680 11.02 28.02 21.77
C VAL A 680 11.40 29.19 20.88
N ASP A 681 11.81 28.90 19.64
CA ASP A 681 12.31 29.87 18.67
C ASP A 681 13.43 30.77 19.24
N GLY A 682 14.32 30.18 20.05
CA GLY A 682 15.45 30.86 20.68
C GLY A 682 15.11 31.62 21.97
N VAL A 683 13.84 31.74 22.33
CA VAL A 683 13.39 32.40 23.57
C VAL A 683 13.24 31.37 24.68
N GLU A 684 13.90 31.60 25.82
CA GLU A 684 13.80 30.70 26.96
C GLU A 684 12.42 30.75 27.61
N VAL A 685 11.87 29.58 27.91
CA VAL A 685 10.55 29.41 28.52
C VAL A 685 10.73 28.75 29.89
N PRO A 686 10.14 29.31 30.97
CA PRO A 686 10.27 28.74 32.30
C PRO A 686 9.61 27.36 32.38
N VAL A 687 10.30 26.42 33.04
CA VAL A 687 9.79 25.08 33.34
C VAL A 687 9.35 25.04 34.80
N ARG A 688 8.10 24.69 35.05
CA ARG A 688 7.54 24.47 36.40
C ARG A 688 6.83 23.13 36.43
N ASP A 689 7.13 22.31 37.43
CA ASP A 689 6.55 20.97 37.60
C ASP A 689 6.67 20.09 36.34
N GLY A 690 7.80 20.19 35.63
CA GLY A 690 8.05 19.46 34.39
C GLY A 690 7.25 19.97 33.17
N VAL A 691 6.59 21.13 33.28
CA VAL A 691 5.82 21.77 32.20
C VAL A 691 6.45 23.10 31.80
N ALA A 692 6.76 23.25 30.51
CA ALA A 692 7.18 24.52 29.92
C ALA A 692 5.98 25.19 29.25
N ARG A 693 5.51 26.33 29.77
CA ARG A 693 4.32 27.04 29.23
C ARG A 693 4.73 28.22 28.38
N VAL A 694 4.35 28.21 27.11
CA VAL A 694 4.65 29.27 26.14
C VAL A 694 3.62 30.41 26.32
N PRO A 695 4.02 31.61 26.74
CA PRO A 695 3.08 32.68 27.07
C PRO A 695 2.21 33.13 25.90
N LYS A 696 2.79 33.15 24.70
CA LYS A 696 2.11 33.49 23.45
C LYS A 696 2.32 32.35 22.44
N PRO A 697 1.31 31.48 22.23
CA PRO A 697 1.42 30.39 21.27
C PRO A 697 1.82 30.88 19.87
N PRO A 698 2.87 30.34 19.27
CA PRO A 698 3.30 30.68 17.91
C PRO A 698 2.24 30.29 16.89
N ALA A 699 2.00 31.14 15.88
CA ALA A 699 1.00 30.86 14.85
C ALA A 699 1.46 29.76 13.87
N GLY A 700 2.77 29.58 13.65
CA GLY A 700 3.34 28.56 12.77
C GLY A 700 4.12 27.48 13.53
N VAL A 701 4.83 26.64 12.79
CA VAL A 701 5.77 25.65 13.34
C VAL A 701 6.90 26.36 14.08
N SER A 702 7.28 25.86 15.25
CA SER A 702 8.34 26.42 16.09
C SER A 702 9.48 25.44 16.32
N LYS A 703 10.71 25.96 16.39
CA LYS A 703 11.88 25.16 16.76
C LYS A 703 12.02 25.11 18.27
N VAL A 704 12.01 23.90 18.84
CA VAL A 704 12.21 23.68 20.28
C VAL A 704 13.60 23.14 20.54
N ALA A 705 14.27 23.70 21.55
CA ALA A 705 15.51 23.18 22.10
C ALA A 705 15.35 22.93 23.61
N ILE A 706 15.84 21.78 24.09
CA ILE A 706 15.79 21.41 25.51
C ILE A 706 17.20 21.05 25.95
N ARG A 707 17.68 21.69 27.01
CA ARG A 707 18.89 21.30 27.73
C ARG A 707 18.47 20.56 29.00
N LEU A 708 19.00 19.38 29.22
CA LEU A 708 18.61 18.50 30.33
C LEU A 708 19.83 18.04 31.13
N GLU A 709 19.75 18.12 32.45
CA GLU A 709 20.73 17.57 33.38
C GLU A 709 20.37 16.11 33.69
N MET A 710 20.89 15.22 32.86
CA MET A 710 20.52 13.81 32.83
C MET A 710 20.98 13.07 34.09
N GLN A 711 20.08 12.26 34.61
CA GLN A 711 20.38 11.35 35.72
C GLN A 711 21.21 10.14 35.25
N PRO A 712 21.98 9.49 36.15
CA PRO A 712 22.62 8.23 35.83
C PRO A 712 21.63 7.22 35.23
N GLY A 713 22.01 6.57 34.12
CA GLY A 713 21.17 5.59 33.41
C GLY A 713 20.02 6.15 32.59
N SER A 714 19.88 7.49 32.52
CA SER A 714 18.83 8.17 31.76
C SER A 714 19.45 9.05 30.68
N TYR A 715 20.11 8.43 29.70
CA TYR A 715 20.82 9.13 28.60
C TYR A 715 20.08 9.03 27.26
N GLY A 716 20.34 9.99 26.38
CA GLY A 716 19.72 10.03 25.07
C GLY A 716 18.20 10.01 25.19
N GLY A 717 17.56 9.13 24.42
CA GLY A 717 16.11 8.99 24.47
C GLY A 717 15.55 8.52 25.82
N ALA A 718 16.31 7.73 26.59
CA ALA A 718 15.91 7.24 27.91
C ALA A 718 15.84 8.33 28.99
N ALA A 719 16.32 9.54 28.70
CA ALA A 719 16.09 10.71 29.54
C ALA A 719 14.60 11.11 29.62
N PHE A 720 13.82 10.67 28.63
CA PHE A 720 12.38 10.83 28.53
C PHE A 720 11.71 9.44 28.63
N PRO A 721 11.27 9.00 29.82
CA PRO A 721 10.65 7.67 29.98
C PRO A 721 9.33 7.54 29.22
N LEU A 722 8.63 8.66 28.99
CA LEU A 722 7.43 8.78 28.18
C LEU A 722 7.64 9.85 27.09
N PRO A 723 6.85 9.84 26.01
CA PRO A 723 6.89 10.89 25.00
C PRO A 723 6.63 12.28 25.62
N ILE A 724 7.26 13.31 25.06
CA ILE A 724 6.98 14.70 25.46
C ILE A 724 5.58 15.03 24.94
N GLY A 725 4.66 15.38 25.82
CA GLY A 725 3.30 15.77 25.46
C GLY A 725 3.23 17.24 25.06
N LEU A 726 2.44 17.57 24.04
CA LEU A 726 2.23 18.95 23.60
C LEU A 726 0.77 19.36 23.81
N GLU A 727 0.58 20.54 24.42
CA GLU A 727 -0.71 21.23 24.39
C GLU A 727 -0.70 22.25 23.25
N LEU A 728 -1.68 22.18 22.36
CA LEU A 728 -1.86 23.14 21.28
C LEU A 728 -3.06 24.04 21.56
N GLY A 729 -2.89 25.34 21.31
CA GLY A 729 -3.95 26.33 21.15
C GLY A 729 -4.33 26.51 19.68
N GLY A 730 -4.75 27.73 19.31
CA GLY A 730 -4.97 28.09 17.93
C GLY A 730 -3.66 28.42 17.22
N GLY A 731 -3.45 27.82 16.05
CA GLY A 731 -2.37 28.15 15.12
C GLY A 731 -2.90 28.41 13.72
N THR A 732 -2.00 28.51 12.74
CA THR A 732 -2.29 28.63 11.32
C THR A 732 -1.62 27.47 10.58
N ILE A 733 -2.35 26.82 9.69
CA ILE A 733 -1.84 25.72 8.86
C ILE A 733 -2.32 25.90 7.42
N GLN A 734 -1.58 25.36 6.47
CA GLN A 734 -2.01 25.25 5.09
C GLN A 734 -2.50 23.84 4.77
N PRO A 735 -3.34 23.64 3.73
CA PRO A 735 -3.61 22.31 3.21
C PRO A 735 -2.30 21.57 2.89
N GLY A 736 -2.13 20.39 3.46
CA GLY A 736 -0.88 19.65 3.42
C GLY A 736 -0.87 18.48 4.40
N LEU A 737 0.22 17.72 4.42
CA LEU A 737 0.40 16.61 5.34
C LEU A 737 0.67 17.15 6.74
N TRP A 738 -0.03 16.64 7.74
CA TRP A 738 0.20 16.99 9.15
C TRP A 738 1.66 16.75 9.58
N ALA A 739 2.33 15.76 8.99
CA ALA A 739 3.75 15.50 9.23
C ALA A 739 4.65 16.70 8.89
N ASP A 740 4.33 17.45 7.83
CA ASP A 740 5.08 18.64 7.41
C ASP A 740 4.90 19.81 8.40
N PHE A 741 3.86 19.74 9.24
CA PHE A 741 3.57 20.70 10.31
C PHE A 741 3.83 20.12 11.70
N ALA A 742 4.84 19.24 11.82
CA ALA A 742 5.30 18.65 13.07
C ALA A 742 4.28 17.75 13.82
N LEU A 743 3.28 17.20 13.11
CA LEU A 743 2.29 16.25 13.64
C LEU A 743 2.41 14.82 13.03
N PRO A 744 3.61 14.22 12.90
CA PRO A 744 3.77 12.93 12.19
C PRO A 744 3.20 11.72 12.92
N THR A 745 2.95 11.84 14.23
CA THR A 745 2.44 10.73 15.08
C THR A 745 1.10 11.05 15.73
N TYR A 746 0.49 12.18 15.36
CA TYR A 746 -0.79 12.59 15.91
C TYR A 746 -1.92 11.73 15.33
N SER A 747 -2.71 11.16 16.23
CA SER A 747 -3.94 10.45 15.90
C SER A 747 -5.12 11.17 16.55
N GLY A 748 -6.05 11.62 15.73
CA GLY A 748 -7.25 12.32 16.14
C GLY A 748 -7.79 13.22 15.06
N ILE A 749 -8.38 14.34 15.48
CA ILE A 749 -9.05 15.27 14.57
C ILE A 749 -8.24 16.56 14.48
N GLY A 750 -7.92 16.99 13.25
CA GLY A 750 -7.44 18.32 12.94
C GLY A 750 -8.61 19.19 12.49
N VAL A 751 -8.77 20.36 13.11
CA VAL A 751 -9.88 21.28 12.89
C VAL A 751 -9.35 22.52 12.18
N TYR A 752 -9.80 22.70 10.94
CA TYR A 752 -9.48 23.83 10.07
C TYR A 752 -10.65 24.80 10.08
N ARG A 753 -10.41 26.08 10.34
CA ARG A 753 -11.44 27.14 10.27
C ARG A 753 -11.07 28.22 9.28
N GLN A 754 -12.06 28.64 8.50
CA GLN A 754 -11.96 29.76 7.57
C GLN A 754 -13.21 30.62 7.66
N THR A 755 -13.05 31.92 7.43
CA THR A 755 -14.16 32.87 7.33
C THR A 755 -14.37 33.26 5.87
N LEU A 756 -15.63 33.34 5.44
CA LEU A 756 -16.05 33.89 4.15
C LEU A 756 -16.98 35.07 4.40
N THR A 757 -16.89 36.09 3.54
CA THR A 757 -17.93 37.11 3.43
C THR A 757 -18.67 36.90 2.11
N LEU A 758 -20.00 36.80 2.20
CA LEU A 758 -20.90 36.59 1.06
C LEU A 758 -21.93 37.72 0.97
N THR A 759 -22.30 38.10 -0.24
CA THR A 759 -23.47 38.95 -0.52
C THR A 759 -24.77 38.16 -0.32
N ALA A 760 -25.92 38.84 -0.19
CA ALA A 760 -27.23 38.18 -0.13
C ALA A 760 -27.45 37.22 -1.32
N GLU A 761 -27.12 37.66 -2.54
CA GLU A 761 -27.26 36.84 -3.75
C GLU A 761 -26.34 35.62 -3.74
N GLU A 762 -25.11 35.74 -3.21
CA GLU A 762 -24.20 34.60 -3.09
C GLU A 762 -24.66 33.60 -2.03
N ALA A 763 -25.23 34.06 -0.92
CA ALA A 763 -25.67 33.19 0.17
C ALA A 763 -26.88 32.32 -0.20
N GLU A 764 -27.77 32.81 -1.08
CA GLU A 764 -28.95 32.08 -1.55
C GLU A 764 -28.65 31.05 -2.66
N ARG A 765 -27.47 31.11 -3.29
CA ARG A 765 -27.12 30.20 -4.39
C ARG A 765 -26.91 28.77 -3.86
N PRO A 766 -27.37 27.74 -4.61
CA PRO A 766 -26.99 26.37 -4.33
C PRO A 766 -25.47 26.22 -4.35
N THR A 767 -24.91 25.81 -3.23
CA THR A 767 -23.47 25.88 -2.96
C THR A 767 -22.94 24.52 -2.51
N GLU A 768 -21.89 24.03 -3.16
CA GLU A 768 -21.14 22.83 -2.79
C GLU A 768 -19.73 23.24 -2.33
N LEU A 769 -19.24 22.65 -1.24
CA LEU A 769 -17.84 22.74 -0.83
C LEU A 769 -17.12 21.45 -1.24
N ASP A 770 -16.11 21.59 -2.10
CA ASP A 770 -15.21 20.51 -2.50
C ASP A 770 -13.90 20.65 -1.71
N LEU A 771 -13.62 19.70 -0.82
CA LEU A 771 -12.37 19.69 -0.04
C LEU A 771 -11.16 19.16 -0.83
N GLY A 772 -11.37 18.71 -2.08
CA GLY A 772 -10.34 18.07 -2.88
C GLY A 772 -9.88 16.76 -2.25
N LYS A 773 -8.58 16.67 -1.92
CA LYS A 773 -8.00 15.47 -1.32
C LYS A 773 -7.99 15.55 0.20
N VAL A 774 -8.76 14.67 0.84
CA VAL A 774 -8.63 14.30 2.25
C VAL A 774 -8.16 12.85 2.34
N LEU A 775 -7.33 12.52 3.34
CA LEU A 775 -6.69 11.21 3.41
C LEU A 775 -7.54 10.12 4.08
N VAL A 776 -8.36 10.46 5.06
CA VAL A 776 -9.18 9.48 5.81
C VAL A 776 -10.64 9.90 5.84
N ALA A 777 -11.04 10.83 6.71
CA ALA A 777 -12.43 11.27 6.83
C ALA A 777 -12.53 12.78 7.08
N ALA A 778 -13.67 13.37 6.70
CA ALA A 778 -13.95 14.78 6.96
C ALA A 778 -15.40 14.99 7.41
N GLU A 779 -15.58 15.92 8.36
CA GLU A 779 -16.85 16.53 8.74
C GLU A 779 -16.79 18.03 8.44
N VAL A 780 -17.89 18.59 7.94
CA VAL A 780 -18.00 20.03 7.68
C VAL A 780 -19.12 20.63 8.52
N LEU A 781 -18.83 21.77 9.15
CA LEU A 781 -19.79 22.62 9.83
C LEU A 781 -19.75 24.02 9.23
N VAL A 782 -20.92 24.64 9.11
CA VAL A 782 -21.11 26.01 8.62
C VAL A 782 -21.88 26.76 9.68
N ASN A 783 -21.31 27.85 10.22
CA ASN A 783 -21.93 28.66 11.27
C ASN A 783 -22.40 27.81 12.47
N GLY A 784 -21.61 26.78 12.83
CA GLY A 784 -21.91 25.83 13.90
C GLY A 784 -22.92 24.72 13.55
N LYS A 785 -23.58 24.78 12.38
CA LYS A 785 -24.52 23.74 11.91
C LYS A 785 -23.80 22.69 11.06
N ARG A 786 -24.13 21.41 11.24
CA ARG A 786 -23.50 20.29 10.55
C ARG A 786 -23.96 20.21 9.08
N ALA A 787 -23.03 20.25 8.14
CA ALA A 787 -23.30 20.01 6.72
C ALA A 787 -23.22 18.53 6.34
N GLY A 788 -22.40 17.74 7.04
CA GLY A 788 -22.36 16.28 6.89
C GLY A 788 -21.00 15.67 7.21
N VAL A 789 -20.89 14.34 7.02
CA VAL A 789 -19.65 13.56 7.16
C VAL A 789 -19.38 12.76 5.89
N ARG A 790 -18.10 12.60 5.55
CA ARG A 790 -17.62 11.74 4.47
C ARG A 790 -16.45 10.89 4.99
N LEU A 791 -16.57 9.58 4.80
CA LEU A 791 -15.53 8.60 5.16
C LEU A 791 -14.65 8.19 3.96
N ALA A 792 -15.02 8.63 2.76
CA ALA A 792 -14.33 8.34 1.52
C ALA A 792 -14.61 9.43 0.48
N ARG A 793 -13.80 9.46 -0.57
CA ARG A 793 -13.97 10.39 -1.69
C ARG A 793 -15.24 10.11 -2.49
N PRO A 794 -15.83 11.14 -3.14
CA PRO A 794 -15.40 12.55 -3.15
C PRO A 794 -15.80 13.29 -1.86
N PHE A 795 -14.91 14.16 -1.36
CA PHE A 795 -15.15 14.97 -0.16
C PHE A 795 -15.91 16.25 -0.47
N LYS A 796 -17.12 16.08 -1.02
CA LYS A 796 -18.04 17.15 -1.41
C LYS A 796 -19.21 17.26 -0.44
N PHE A 797 -19.56 18.50 -0.07
CA PHE A 797 -20.58 18.81 0.92
C PHE A 797 -21.54 19.86 0.37
N ASP A 798 -22.85 19.61 0.44
CA ASP A 798 -23.87 20.61 0.12
C ASP A 798 -23.99 21.59 1.29
N LEU A 799 -23.76 22.87 1.00
CA LEU A 799 -23.87 23.97 1.97
C LEU A 799 -25.14 24.81 1.77
N THR A 800 -26.02 24.40 0.86
CA THR A 800 -27.23 25.15 0.51
C THR A 800 -28.13 25.35 1.73
N GLY A 801 -28.52 26.60 1.99
CA GLY A 801 -29.35 26.97 3.15
C GLY A 801 -28.60 27.03 4.50
N LEU A 802 -27.30 26.74 4.54
CA LEU A 802 -26.47 26.90 5.74
C LEU A 802 -25.70 28.24 5.76
N LEU A 803 -25.59 28.89 4.61
CA LEU A 803 -24.93 30.16 4.40
C LEU A 803 -25.92 31.33 4.59
N HIS A 804 -25.41 32.49 5.00
CA HIS A 804 -26.20 33.72 5.12
C HIS A 804 -25.42 34.94 4.58
N GLU A 805 -26.09 36.07 4.40
CA GLU A 805 -25.42 37.32 4.03
C GLU A 805 -24.39 37.73 5.09
N GLY A 806 -23.26 38.28 4.64
CA GLY A 806 -22.17 38.72 5.50
C GLY A 806 -21.20 37.59 5.88
N LYS A 807 -20.72 37.63 7.12
CA LYS A 807 -19.63 36.78 7.62
C LYS A 807 -20.12 35.37 7.96
N ASN A 808 -19.59 34.36 7.27
CA ASN A 808 -19.84 32.95 7.51
C ASN A 808 -18.56 32.26 8.01
N THR A 809 -18.69 31.31 8.92
CA THR A 809 -17.57 30.50 9.43
C THR A 809 -17.69 29.07 8.91
N LEU A 810 -16.68 28.60 8.18
CA LEU A 810 -16.52 27.20 7.80
C LEU A 810 -15.57 26.52 8.78
N GLU A 811 -15.97 25.36 9.29
CA GLU A 811 -15.14 24.47 10.09
C GLU A 811 -15.06 23.11 9.39
N VAL A 812 -13.86 22.70 9.00
CA VAL A 812 -13.56 21.40 8.40
C VAL A 812 -12.78 20.58 9.42
N ARG A 813 -13.37 19.48 9.88
CA ARG A 813 -12.75 18.53 10.80
C ARG A 813 -12.26 17.32 10.03
N VAL A 814 -10.96 17.14 9.95
CA VAL A 814 -10.33 15.97 9.32
C VAL A 814 -9.93 14.99 10.41
N ALA A 815 -10.46 13.78 10.36
CA ALA A 815 -10.09 12.70 11.27
C ALA A 815 -9.14 11.73 10.56
N ASN A 816 -8.16 11.18 11.27
CA ASN A 816 -7.33 10.08 10.79
C ASN A 816 -7.55 8.80 11.60
N THR A 817 -6.75 7.76 11.33
CA THR A 817 -6.79 6.49 12.06
C THR A 817 -5.81 6.52 13.24
N ILE A 818 -5.78 5.44 14.03
CA ILE A 818 -4.76 5.25 15.06
C ILE A 818 -3.38 4.86 14.48
N ALA A 819 -3.26 4.62 13.18
CA ALA A 819 -2.01 4.17 12.58
C ALA A 819 -0.81 5.12 12.82
N PRO A 820 -0.93 6.46 12.66
CA PRO A 820 0.14 7.41 12.92
C PRO A 820 0.73 7.28 14.32
N HIS A 821 -0.12 7.05 15.34
CA HIS A 821 0.32 6.81 16.70
C HIS A 821 1.29 5.63 16.81
N TYR A 822 1.11 4.57 16.01
CA TYR A 822 1.93 3.35 16.02
C TYR A 822 3.02 3.30 14.92
N THR A 823 3.13 4.30 14.05
CA THR A 823 4.13 4.34 12.95
C THR A 823 5.57 4.21 13.41
N VAL A 824 5.86 4.64 14.64
CA VAL A 824 7.19 4.66 15.22
C VAL A 824 7.77 3.24 15.38
N THR A 825 6.97 2.17 15.35
CA THR A 825 7.43 0.75 15.46
C THR A 825 7.57 0.00 14.12
N ASN A 826 7.29 0.66 12.98
CA ASN A 826 7.39 0.19 11.59
C ASN A 826 6.55 -1.06 11.18
N ARG A 827 5.93 -0.95 10.00
CA ARG A 827 5.09 -1.93 9.24
C ARG A 827 4.21 -2.90 10.03
N VAL A 828 3.07 -2.39 10.48
CA VAL A 828 1.88 -3.21 10.72
C VAL A 828 1.01 -3.10 9.46
N ASN A 829 1.07 -4.09 8.56
CA ASN A 829 0.40 -4.03 7.25
C ASN A 829 -1.13 -3.80 7.30
N ASN A 830 -1.77 -3.85 8.47
CA ASN A 830 -3.23 -3.79 8.59
C ASN A 830 -3.77 -2.66 9.52
N LEU A 831 -2.98 -1.64 9.89
CA LEU A 831 -3.50 -0.49 10.68
C LEU A 831 -4.07 0.66 9.82
N GLY A 832 -3.92 0.61 8.49
CA GLY A 832 -4.39 1.63 7.57
C GLY A 832 -3.32 2.70 7.23
N PRO A 833 -3.69 3.77 6.50
CA PRO A 833 -2.77 4.82 6.07
C PRO A 833 -2.25 5.65 7.24
N THR A 834 -0.99 6.06 7.16
CA THR A 834 -0.27 6.83 8.17
C THR A 834 -0.21 8.32 7.84
N ASP A 835 -0.43 8.65 6.57
CA ASP A 835 -0.52 10.03 6.13
C ASP A 835 -1.84 10.62 6.61
N SER A 836 -1.84 11.89 7.01
CA SER A 836 -3.03 12.58 7.53
C SER A 836 -3.01 14.05 7.14
N GLY A 837 -4.20 14.61 6.89
CA GLY A 837 -4.34 16.02 6.53
C GLY A 837 -5.44 16.30 5.49
N LEU A 838 -5.83 17.58 5.44
CA LEU A 838 -6.56 18.20 4.34
C LEU A 838 -5.53 18.63 3.30
N LEU A 839 -5.44 17.94 2.16
CA LEU A 839 -4.46 18.26 1.11
C LEU A 839 -5.01 19.23 0.05
N GLY A 840 -6.32 19.41 -0.01
CA GLY A 840 -6.94 20.35 -0.93
C GLY A 840 -6.80 19.97 -2.41
N PRO A 841 -6.92 20.94 -3.33
CA PRO A 841 -7.36 22.31 -3.07
C PRO A 841 -8.80 22.35 -2.53
N VAL A 842 -9.12 23.35 -1.71
CA VAL A 842 -10.49 23.54 -1.17
C VAL A 842 -11.20 24.59 -2.01
N VAL A 843 -12.32 24.21 -2.62
CA VAL A 843 -13.05 25.03 -3.58
C VAL A 843 -14.52 25.13 -3.20
N LEU A 844 -15.04 26.35 -3.15
CA LEU A 844 -16.46 26.61 -3.05
C LEU A 844 -17.05 26.68 -4.46
N ARG A 845 -18.02 25.82 -4.78
CA ARG A 845 -18.70 25.76 -6.09
C ARG A 845 -20.13 26.26 -5.94
N GLN A 846 -20.50 27.33 -6.63
CA GLN A 846 -21.85 27.88 -6.59
C GLN A 846 -22.55 27.72 -7.92
N ARG A 847 -23.68 26.99 -7.95
CA ARG A 847 -24.48 26.84 -9.17
C ARG A 847 -25.23 28.13 -9.48
N LEU A 848 -25.09 28.59 -10.71
CA LEU A 848 -25.88 29.69 -11.25
C LEU A 848 -27.26 29.17 -11.71
N PRO A 849 -28.35 29.94 -11.49
CA PRO A 849 -29.61 29.69 -12.18
C PRO A 849 -29.40 29.61 -13.71
N LEU A 850 -30.13 28.74 -14.41
CA LEU A 850 -29.93 28.47 -15.85
C LEU A 850 -29.92 29.75 -16.71
N ALA A 851 -30.75 30.74 -16.37
CA ALA A 851 -30.78 32.03 -17.05
C ALA A 851 -29.50 32.85 -16.83
N ALA A 852 -28.99 32.89 -15.60
CA ALA A 852 -27.74 33.56 -15.25
C ALA A 852 -26.53 32.85 -15.86
N TRP A 853 -26.51 31.52 -15.86
CA TRP A 853 -25.47 30.73 -16.54
C TRP A 853 -25.43 31.01 -18.04
N ARG A 854 -26.59 31.03 -18.73
CA ARG A 854 -26.66 31.35 -20.17
C ARG A 854 -26.15 32.75 -20.47
N ARG A 855 -26.41 33.71 -19.59
CA ARG A 855 -25.92 35.10 -19.71
C ARG A 855 -24.41 35.16 -19.51
N TRP A 856 -23.90 34.61 -18.39
CA TRP A 856 -22.47 34.53 -18.10
C TRP A 856 -21.70 33.82 -19.22
N ALA A 857 -22.18 32.65 -19.67
CA ALA A 857 -21.52 31.90 -20.74
C ALA A 857 -21.46 32.69 -22.05
N LYS A 858 -22.52 33.44 -22.40
CA LYS A 858 -22.51 34.34 -23.57
C LYS A 858 -21.50 35.47 -23.40
N GLU A 859 -21.46 36.09 -22.23
CA GLU A 859 -20.53 37.19 -21.92
C GLU A 859 -19.08 36.71 -21.88
N GLU A 860 -18.81 35.56 -21.28
CA GLU A 860 -17.49 34.95 -21.17
C GLU A 860 -17.00 34.44 -22.53
N ILE A 861 -17.86 33.81 -23.33
CA ILE A 861 -17.55 33.49 -24.73
C ILE A 861 -17.26 34.78 -25.50
N ALA A 862 -18.03 35.85 -25.30
CA ALA A 862 -17.77 37.13 -25.97
C ALA A 862 -16.49 37.82 -25.46
N ARG A 863 -16.13 37.65 -24.19
CA ARG A 863 -14.89 38.14 -23.58
C ARG A 863 -13.71 37.36 -24.12
N LEU A 864 -13.72 36.03 -24.03
CA LEU A 864 -12.68 35.15 -24.55
C LEU A 864 -12.51 35.32 -26.06
N ARG A 865 -13.60 35.47 -26.83
CA ARG A 865 -13.53 35.80 -28.26
C ARG A 865 -12.92 37.18 -28.52
N ARG A 866 -13.25 38.19 -27.69
CA ARG A 866 -12.58 39.50 -27.75
C ARG A 866 -11.10 39.34 -27.44
N THR A 867 -10.73 38.73 -26.32
CA THR A 867 -9.35 38.50 -25.90
C THR A 867 -8.54 37.74 -26.95
N LEU A 868 -9.07 36.62 -27.48
CA LEU A 868 -8.45 35.83 -28.56
C LEU A 868 -8.40 36.59 -29.90
N GLY A 869 -9.33 37.51 -30.14
CA GLY A 869 -9.38 38.36 -31.32
C GLY A 869 -8.63 39.69 -31.18
N THR A 870 -8.14 40.04 -29.99
CA THR A 870 -7.45 41.31 -29.73
C THR A 870 -5.99 41.14 -30.10
N SER A 871 -5.60 41.73 -31.22
CA SER A 871 -4.21 41.76 -31.65
C SER A 871 -3.44 42.79 -30.80
N THR A 872 -2.58 42.33 -29.89
CA THR A 872 -1.77 43.22 -29.06
C THR A 872 -0.53 43.71 -29.82
N PRO A 873 0.05 44.87 -29.49
CA PRO A 873 1.30 45.34 -30.08
C PRO A 873 2.43 44.32 -29.94
N GLU A 874 2.47 43.56 -28.84
CA GLU A 874 3.46 42.50 -28.60
C GLU A 874 3.20 41.28 -29.51
N LEU A 875 1.95 40.89 -29.72
CA LEU A 875 1.56 39.81 -30.64
C LEU A 875 1.82 40.19 -32.10
N GLN A 876 1.55 41.44 -32.47
CA GLN A 876 1.85 41.97 -33.81
C GLN A 876 3.36 42.10 -34.01
N ALA A 877 4.10 42.57 -33.01
CA ALA A 877 5.55 42.66 -33.07
C ALA A 877 6.19 41.27 -33.09
N ALA A 878 5.68 40.30 -32.31
CA ALA A 878 6.14 38.92 -32.32
C ALA A 878 5.83 38.23 -33.65
N GLN A 879 4.63 38.42 -34.20
CA GLN A 879 4.27 37.91 -35.51
C GLN A 879 5.11 38.55 -36.63
N LYS A 880 5.31 39.88 -36.61
CA LYS A 880 6.14 40.60 -37.59
C LYS A 880 7.62 40.24 -37.46
N LYS A 881 8.12 40.05 -36.25
CA LYS A 881 9.49 39.59 -35.95
C LYS A 881 9.69 38.15 -36.42
N TRP A 882 8.72 37.27 -36.20
CA TRP A 882 8.73 35.89 -36.70
C TRP A 882 8.63 35.83 -38.24
N GLU A 883 7.78 36.66 -38.85
CA GLU A 883 7.64 36.77 -40.31
C GLU A 883 8.90 37.39 -40.99
N GLN A 884 9.63 38.28 -40.31
CA GLN A 884 10.89 38.85 -40.81
C GLN A 884 12.10 37.92 -40.62
N GLN A 885 12.04 37.00 -39.65
CA GLN A 885 13.12 36.07 -39.33
C GLN A 885 13.05 34.75 -40.11
N THR A 886 12.03 34.52 -40.94
CA THR A 886 11.80 33.26 -41.65
C THR A 886 12.01 33.37 -43.17
N HIS A 887 12.86 32.49 -43.72
CA HIS A 887 13.09 32.38 -45.17
C HIS A 887 12.07 31.41 -45.81
N TRP A 888 11.05 31.94 -46.50
CA TRP A 888 10.03 31.13 -47.17
C TRP A 888 10.46 30.74 -48.59
N GLN A 889 10.57 29.45 -48.86
CA GLN A 889 10.85 28.93 -50.19
C GLN A 889 9.57 28.38 -50.85
N PRO A 890 9.20 28.80 -52.08
CA PRO A 890 8.09 28.18 -52.80
C PRO A 890 8.36 26.70 -53.05
N LEU A 891 7.38 25.86 -52.73
CA LEU A 891 7.37 24.48 -53.18
C LEU A 891 6.92 24.42 -54.63
N LYS A 892 7.54 23.54 -55.43
CA LYS A 892 7.27 23.38 -56.86
C LYS A 892 6.65 22.01 -57.13
N PRO A 893 5.32 21.90 -57.24
CA PRO A 893 4.67 20.64 -57.58
C PRO A 893 5.07 20.18 -58.99
N THR A 894 5.38 18.89 -59.15
CA THR A 894 5.63 18.27 -60.46
C THR A 894 4.41 17.56 -61.00
N ASP A 895 3.61 16.92 -60.14
CA ASP A 895 2.35 16.27 -60.52
C ASP A 895 1.19 16.75 -59.65
N ILE A 896 0.04 16.96 -60.29
CA ILE A 896 -1.19 17.44 -59.64
C ILE A 896 -2.32 16.46 -59.98
N ALA A 897 -2.80 15.73 -58.99
CA ALA A 897 -3.99 14.88 -59.13
C ALA A 897 -5.21 15.59 -58.54
N SER A 898 -6.21 15.87 -59.37
CA SER A 898 -7.47 16.53 -58.97
C SER A 898 -8.67 15.66 -59.36
N PRO A 899 -9.11 14.74 -58.48
CA PRO A 899 -10.24 13.85 -58.76
C PRO A 899 -11.61 14.56 -58.79
N SER A 900 -11.68 15.87 -58.52
CA SER A 900 -12.92 16.64 -58.32
C SER A 900 -13.34 17.54 -59.49
N GLY A 901 -12.71 17.43 -60.67
CA GLY A 901 -13.15 18.12 -61.90
C GLY A 901 -12.64 19.55 -62.10
N LEU A 902 -11.81 20.07 -61.18
CA LEU A 902 -11.16 21.38 -61.31
C LEU A 902 -9.68 21.19 -61.71
N THR A 903 -9.25 21.80 -62.82
CA THR A 903 -7.87 21.65 -63.33
C THR A 903 -6.99 22.77 -62.77
N LEU A 904 -6.14 22.44 -61.80
CA LEU A 904 -5.07 23.35 -61.36
C LEU A 904 -3.92 23.28 -62.36
N ARG A 905 -3.47 24.41 -62.88
CA ARG A 905 -2.35 24.49 -63.82
C ARG A 905 -1.20 25.30 -63.22
N LYS A 906 0.03 24.84 -63.46
CA LYS A 906 1.25 25.59 -63.13
C LYS A 906 1.31 26.82 -64.03
N THR A 907 1.53 27.99 -63.44
CA THR A 907 1.58 29.26 -64.18
C THR A 907 3.00 29.79 -64.36
N SER A 908 3.91 29.42 -63.44
CA SER A 908 5.27 29.94 -63.35
C SER A 908 6.12 29.13 -62.36
N ASP A 909 7.42 29.44 -62.25
CA ASP A 909 8.35 28.82 -61.29
C ASP A 909 8.28 29.39 -59.86
N ASP A 910 7.30 30.27 -59.59
CA ASP A 910 7.08 30.94 -58.30
C ASP A 910 6.18 30.14 -57.33
N GLY A 911 5.80 28.91 -57.70
CA GLY A 911 5.05 27.96 -56.84
C GLY A 911 3.53 28.14 -56.84
N TRP A 912 2.98 29.07 -57.63
CA TRP A 912 1.53 29.25 -57.73
C TRP A 912 0.88 28.28 -58.73
N LEU A 913 -0.33 27.86 -58.40
CA LEU A 913 -1.23 27.06 -59.23
C LEU A 913 -2.50 27.88 -59.52
N GLU A 914 -2.86 28.06 -60.79
CA GLU A 914 -4.10 28.73 -61.19
C GLU A 914 -5.25 27.75 -61.37
N SER A 915 -6.44 28.16 -60.94
CA SER A 915 -7.70 27.49 -61.23
C SER A 915 -8.32 28.02 -62.53
N ASN A 916 -8.84 27.10 -63.36
CA ASN A 916 -9.55 27.42 -64.59
C ASN A 916 -11.02 27.87 -64.41
N GLY A 917 -11.51 28.04 -63.18
CA GLY A 917 -12.79 28.71 -62.88
C GLY A 917 -13.94 27.78 -62.43
N VAL A 918 -14.75 28.33 -61.50
CA VAL A 918 -15.88 27.78 -60.72
C VAL A 918 -15.55 26.53 -59.89
N SER A 919 -15.54 26.72 -58.56
CA SER A 919 -15.32 25.66 -57.58
C SER A 919 -16.50 24.66 -57.57
N PRO A 920 -16.31 23.37 -57.92
CA PRO A 920 -17.38 22.39 -57.84
C PRO A 920 -17.76 22.12 -56.38
N GLN A 921 -19.05 22.18 -56.07
CA GLN A 921 -19.59 21.69 -54.80
C GLN A 921 -19.46 20.15 -54.79
N PRO A 922 -18.94 19.53 -53.71
CA PRO A 922 -18.84 20.06 -52.34
C PRO A 922 -17.46 20.60 -51.90
N GLY A 923 -16.47 20.76 -52.79
CA GLY A 923 -15.15 21.31 -52.47
C GLY A 923 -14.03 20.87 -53.42
N ILE A 924 -12.90 21.59 -53.41
CA ILE A 924 -11.70 21.26 -54.18
C ILE A 924 -10.88 20.24 -53.39
N LYS A 925 -10.69 19.04 -53.97
CA LYS A 925 -9.75 18.04 -53.46
C LYS A 925 -8.59 17.90 -54.44
N CYS A 926 -7.36 18.17 -53.97
CA CYS A 926 -6.16 18.01 -54.78
C CYS A 926 -5.03 17.31 -54.00
N SER A 927 -4.23 16.54 -54.74
CA SER A 927 -2.99 15.91 -54.28
C SER A 927 -1.83 16.44 -55.10
N LEU A 928 -0.86 17.08 -54.44
CA LEU A 928 0.35 17.67 -55.05
C LEU A 928 1.55 16.78 -54.75
N HIS A 929 2.35 16.43 -55.75
CA HIS A 929 3.63 15.73 -55.57
C HIS A 929 4.78 16.71 -55.78
N ILE A 930 5.65 16.84 -54.78
CA ILE A 930 6.69 17.86 -54.72
C ILE A 930 8.02 17.18 -54.42
N PRO A 931 8.93 17.04 -55.40
CA PRO A 931 10.29 16.61 -55.14
C PRO A 931 11.01 17.65 -54.27
N THR A 932 11.64 17.21 -53.17
CA THR A 932 12.33 18.11 -52.25
C THR A 932 13.47 17.39 -51.52
N ASP A 933 14.50 18.16 -51.21
CA ASP A 933 15.66 17.79 -50.39
C ASP A 933 15.88 18.82 -49.26
N MET A 934 14.87 19.66 -48.99
CA MET A 934 14.93 20.73 -48.01
C MET A 934 15.09 20.19 -46.60
N THR A 935 15.91 20.86 -45.78
CA THR A 935 16.15 20.52 -44.37
C THR A 935 15.89 21.70 -43.44
N GLY A 936 15.66 21.43 -42.15
CA GLY A 936 15.45 22.48 -41.14
C GLY A 936 14.08 23.18 -41.21
N ILE A 937 13.08 22.55 -41.82
CA ILE A 937 11.75 23.11 -42.03
C ILE A 937 10.99 23.14 -40.70
N THR A 938 10.61 24.33 -40.25
CA THR A 938 9.86 24.53 -39.00
C THR A 938 8.37 24.78 -39.23
N GLY A 939 7.95 24.99 -40.48
CA GLY A 939 6.55 25.15 -40.82
C GLY A 939 6.28 25.22 -42.32
N PHE A 940 4.99 25.10 -42.67
CA PHE A 940 4.47 25.18 -44.02
C PHE A 940 3.40 26.26 -44.09
N ARG A 941 3.35 27.00 -45.20
CA ARG A 941 2.41 28.08 -45.43
C ARG A 941 1.57 27.74 -46.65
N LEU A 942 0.25 27.75 -46.47
CA LEU A 942 -0.72 27.63 -47.55
C LEU A 942 -1.28 29.01 -47.86
N GLU A 943 -1.25 29.41 -49.13
CA GLU A 943 -1.80 30.66 -49.59
C GLU A 943 -2.90 30.44 -50.63
N VAL A 944 -3.99 31.19 -50.48
CA VAL A 944 -5.13 31.13 -51.39
C VAL A 944 -5.54 32.55 -51.79
N VAL A 945 -5.60 32.81 -53.09
CA VAL A 945 -6.16 34.06 -53.62
C VAL A 945 -7.61 33.81 -54.02
N GLN A 946 -8.52 34.58 -53.43
CA GLN A 946 -9.93 34.55 -53.76
C GLN A 946 -10.37 35.82 -54.48
N ARG A 947 -11.27 35.64 -55.46
CA ARG A 947 -12.04 36.73 -56.08
C ARG A 947 -13.41 36.79 -55.44
N ARG A 948 -13.81 37.98 -54.96
CA ARG A 948 -15.20 38.24 -54.53
C ARG A 948 -16.08 38.49 -55.75
N SER A 949 -17.23 37.82 -55.82
CA SER A 949 -18.28 38.14 -56.80
C SER A 949 -18.90 39.52 -56.49
N ALA A 950 -19.26 40.28 -57.53
CA ALA A 950 -19.78 41.65 -57.42
C ALA A 950 -21.22 41.73 -56.86
N ASP A 951 -21.95 40.61 -56.78
CA ASP A 951 -23.39 40.62 -56.47
C ASP A 951 -23.74 40.51 -54.97
N ALA A 952 -22.76 40.45 -54.06
CA ALA A 952 -23.02 40.26 -52.63
C ALA A 952 -23.33 41.57 -51.85
N GLY A 953 -23.72 42.64 -52.54
CA GLY A 953 -23.80 44.00 -52.00
C GLY A 953 -25.20 44.58 -51.88
N ARG A 954 -26.20 43.86 -51.34
CA ARG A 954 -27.51 44.43 -50.94
C ARG A 954 -28.12 43.74 -49.71
N SER A 955 -27.48 43.84 -48.55
CA SER A 955 -28.16 43.76 -47.25
C SER A 955 -27.21 44.22 -46.14
N GLY A 956 -27.58 45.27 -45.41
CA GLY A 956 -26.77 45.94 -44.39
C GLY A 956 -26.56 45.15 -43.09
N ALA A 957 -25.93 43.98 -43.17
CA ALA A 957 -25.36 43.30 -42.01
C ALA A 957 -23.83 43.22 -42.19
N GLU A 958 -23.05 43.60 -41.18
CA GLU A 958 -21.62 43.27 -41.05
C GLU A 958 -21.44 41.75 -40.81
N ALA A 959 -22.05 40.92 -41.65
CA ALA A 959 -21.86 39.48 -41.67
C ALA A 959 -20.63 39.17 -42.53
N ALA A 960 -19.74 38.33 -42.00
CA ALA A 960 -18.57 37.80 -42.68
C ALA A 960 -18.89 37.42 -44.15
N GLY A 961 -18.21 38.08 -45.10
CA GLY A 961 -18.35 37.77 -46.52
C GLY A 961 -18.01 36.30 -46.84
N PRO A 962 -18.33 35.82 -48.06
CA PRO A 962 -18.20 34.39 -48.41
C PRO A 962 -16.80 33.86 -48.09
N SER A 963 -16.74 32.72 -47.39
CA SER A 963 -15.53 32.19 -46.77
C SER A 963 -15.04 30.92 -47.45
N ILE A 964 -13.71 30.76 -47.54
CA ILE A 964 -13.07 29.49 -47.92
C ILE A 964 -12.62 28.82 -46.63
N LYS A 965 -13.09 27.60 -46.40
CA LYS A 965 -12.71 26.78 -45.24
C LYS A 965 -11.76 25.67 -45.65
N LEU A 966 -10.80 25.38 -44.77
CA LEU A 966 -9.88 24.28 -44.92
C LEU A 966 -10.46 23.04 -44.21
N LYS A 967 -10.79 22.01 -44.99
CA LYS A 967 -11.38 20.76 -44.49
C LYS A 967 -10.32 19.69 -44.21
N GLU A 968 -9.26 19.66 -45.01
CA GLU A 968 -8.19 18.69 -44.87
C GLU A 968 -6.87 19.29 -45.34
N PHE A 969 -5.80 19.08 -44.58
CA PHE A 969 -4.43 19.31 -45.00
C PHE A 969 -3.55 18.19 -44.42
N ARG A 970 -3.06 17.29 -45.28
CA ARG A 970 -2.18 16.19 -44.88
C ARG A 970 -0.95 16.16 -45.76
N MET A 971 0.22 15.97 -45.14
CA MET A 971 1.49 15.90 -45.85
C MET A 971 2.23 14.62 -45.50
N THR A 972 2.73 13.94 -46.52
CA THR A 972 3.50 12.70 -46.38
C THR A 972 4.74 12.73 -47.27
N ALA A 973 5.89 12.32 -46.75
CA ALA A 973 7.14 12.28 -47.48
C ALA A 973 7.52 10.84 -47.84
N ALA A 974 7.67 10.53 -49.12
CA ALA A 974 8.09 9.22 -49.61
C ALA A 974 9.45 9.30 -50.29
N LEU A 975 10.28 8.27 -50.12
CA LEU A 975 11.40 8.07 -51.04
C LEU A 975 10.87 7.44 -52.35
N PRO A 976 11.48 7.75 -53.51
CA PRO A 976 11.12 7.12 -54.77
C PRO A 976 11.34 5.62 -54.67
N GLU A 977 10.58 4.83 -55.43
CA GLU A 977 10.45 3.39 -55.23
C GLU A 977 11.79 2.64 -55.23
N ASN A 978 12.73 3.07 -56.08
CA ASN A 978 14.10 2.55 -56.17
C ASN A 978 14.99 2.89 -54.95
N ARG A 979 14.59 3.81 -54.08
CA ARG A 979 15.32 4.25 -52.88
C ARG A 979 14.58 3.99 -51.56
N ARG A 980 13.43 3.29 -51.60
CA ARG A 980 12.75 2.86 -50.37
C ARG A 980 13.66 1.96 -49.54
N PHE A 981 13.52 2.03 -48.21
CA PHE A 981 14.29 1.17 -47.32
C PHE A 981 13.91 -0.30 -47.58
N ARG A 982 14.86 -1.08 -48.08
CA ARG A 982 14.71 -2.51 -48.31
C ARG A 982 15.41 -3.27 -47.21
N GLY A 983 14.69 -4.14 -46.53
CA GLY A 983 15.19 -4.93 -45.41
C GLY A 983 14.82 -6.39 -45.55
N ARG A 984 15.68 -7.26 -45.02
CA ARG A 984 15.39 -8.68 -44.85
C ARG A 984 15.06 -9.00 -43.39
N ARG A 985 15.75 -8.34 -42.44
CA ARG A 985 15.57 -8.61 -41.01
C ARG A 985 15.09 -7.39 -40.25
N ILE A 986 14.25 -7.60 -39.24
CA ILE A 986 13.78 -6.56 -38.31
C ILE A 986 14.19 -6.99 -36.91
N ARG A 987 14.96 -6.17 -36.19
CA ARG A 987 15.40 -6.42 -34.82
C ARG A 987 14.84 -5.38 -33.87
N ILE A 988 14.27 -5.83 -32.75
CA ILE A 988 13.82 -5.02 -31.62
C ILE A 988 14.68 -5.41 -30.42
N GLN A 989 15.35 -4.45 -29.80
CA GLN A 989 16.31 -4.70 -28.72
C GLN A 989 16.15 -3.66 -27.62
N ILE A 990 16.02 -4.09 -26.37
CA ILE A 990 16.14 -3.20 -25.21
C ILE A 990 17.61 -2.76 -25.08
N ILE A 991 17.87 -1.48 -24.83
CA ILE A 991 19.23 -0.93 -24.79
C ILE A 991 19.60 -0.43 -23.38
N GLY A 992 20.86 -0.60 -22.98
CA GLY A 992 21.45 -0.02 -21.78
C GLY A 992 21.01 -0.62 -20.44
N ARG A 993 20.30 -1.77 -20.41
CA ARG A 993 19.88 -2.40 -19.16
C ARG A 993 19.59 -3.91 -19.24
N THR A 994 19.53 -4.52 -18.06
CA THR A 994 19.08 -5.91 -17.85
C THR A 994 17.59 -5.98 -17.58
N GLU A 995 16.82 -6.57 -18.50
CA GLU A 995 15.36 -6.61 -18.42
C GLU A 995 14.78 -7.84 -19.16
N TYR A 996 13.46 -8.06 -19.05
CA TYR A 996 12.69 -8.94 -19.91
C TYR A 996 12.16 -8.20 -21.14
N LEU A 997 12.26 -8.80 -22.33
CA LEU A 997 11.59 -8.33 -23.53
C LEU A 997 10.27 -9.09 -23.73
N HIS A 998 9.19 -8.33 -23.89
CA HIS A 998 7.84 -8.83 -24.18
C HIS A 998 7.29 -8.13 -25.42
N LEU A 999 6.77 -8.89 -26.38
CA LEU A 999 6.07 -8.35 -27.54
C LEU A 999 4.81 -9.18 -27.79
N ALA A 1000 3.68 -8.51 -28.00
CA ALA A 1000 2.43 -9.17 -28.36
C ALA A 1000 2.37 -9.47 -29.85
N GLU A 1001 2.71 -8.48 -30.70
CA GLU A 1001 2.72 -8.64 -32.16
C GLU A 1001 3.68 -7.60 -32.77
N VAL A 1002 4.38 -8.00 -33.83
CA VAL A 1002 5.21 -7.16 -34.67
C VAL A 1002 4.74 -7.32 -36.10
N GLN A 1003 4.12 -6.27 -36.62
CA GLN A 1003 3.61 -6.25 -37.99
C GLN A 1003 4.57 -5.47 -38.86
N VAL A 1004 4.89 -5.99 -40.04
CA VAL A 1004 5.76 -5.34 -41.01
C VAL A 1004 4.99 -5.23 -42.31
N PHE A 1005 4.79 -4.02 -42.80
CA PHE A 1005 3.96 -3.77 -43.98
C PHE A 1005 4.80 -3.44 -45.21
N SER A 1006 4.42 -4.03 -46.34
CA SER A 1006 4.92 -3.73 -47.68
C SER A 1006 3.74 -3.68 -48.65
N GLN A 1007 3.59 -2.59 -49.39
CA GLN A 1007 2.47 -2.31 -50.28
C GLN A 1007 1.11 -2.53 -49.61
N GLY A 1008 0.99 -2.09 -48.34
CA GLY A 1008 -0.23 -2.23 -47.54
C GLY A 1008 -0.51 -3.64 -46.99
N LYS A 1009 0.32 -4.65 -47.29
CA LYS A 1009 0.17 -6.03 -46.78
C LYS A 1009 1.12 -6.31 -45.62
N ASN A 1010 0.63 -6.94 -44.55
CA ASN A 1010 1.48 -7.39 -43.44
C ASN A 1010 2.27 -8.65 -43.86
N ILE A 1011 3.56 -8.48 -44.14
CA ILE A 1011 4.48 -9.54 -44.58
C ILE A 1011 5.17 -10.25 -43.40
N ALA A 1012 5.03 -9.77 -42.16
CA ALA A 1012 5.72 -10.36 -41.01
C ALA A 1012 5.32 -11.81 -40.72
N ARG A 1013 4.05 -12.16 -40.98
CA ARG A 1013 3.47 -13.48 -40.71
C ARG A 1013 4.08 -14.61 -41.55
N GLN A 1014 4.75 -14.26 -42.65
CA GLN A 1014 5.44 -15.23 -43.53
C GLN A 1014 6.90 -15.42 -43.14
N GLY A 1015 7.43 -14.58 -42.25
CA GLY A 1015 8.81 -14.64 -41.80
C GLY A 1015 9.05 -15.63 -40.66
N ARG A 1016 10.32 -15.75 -40.27
CA ARG A 1016 10.77 -16.59 -39.15
C ARG A 1016 11.31 -15.72 -38.02
N ALA A 1017 10.64 -15.75 -36.87
CA ALA A 1017 11.06 -15.02 -35.68
C ALA A 1017 12.00 -15.84 -34.78
N ARG A 1018 12.99 -15.17 -34.18
CA ARG A 1018 13.89 -15.69 -33.14
C ARG A 1018 14.09 -14.62 -32.06
N GLN A 1019 14.54 -15.02 -30.88
CA GLN A 1019 14.80 -14.11 -29.76
C GLN A 1019 16.04 -14.58 -28.98
N SER A 1020 16.68 -13.66 -28.27
CA SER A 1020 17.93 -13.88 -27.53
C SER A 1020 17.85 -15.05 -26.54
N SER A 1021 16.70 -15.20 -25.88
CA SER A 1021 16.41 -16.34 -25.01
C SER A 1021 14.90 -16.56 -24.93
N SER A 1022 14.45 -17.75 -24.52
CA SER A 1022 13.03 -18.04 -24.34
C SER A 1022 12.75 -18.48 -22.91
N SER A 1023 11.64 -17.98 -22.34
CA SER A 1023 11.13 -18.42 -21.04
C SER A 1023 9.61 -18.65 -21.11
N TRP A 1024 9.06 -19.32 -20.10
CA TRP A 1024 7.62 -19.47 -19.88
C TRP A 1024 6.80 -20.03 -21.07
N GLN A 1025 7.41 -20.85 -21.93
CA GLN A 1025 6.76 -21.40 -23.14
C GLN A 1025 6.23 -20.32 -24.10
N ALA A 1026 6.84 -19.14 -24.11
CA ALA A 1026 6.46 -18.01 -24.96
C ALA A 1026 7.53 -17.74 -26.03
N PRO A 1027 7.56 -18.55 -27.10
CA PRO A 1027 8.57 -18.45 -28.17
C PRO A 1027 8.40 -17.18 -29.01
N ALA A 1028 9.48 -16.79 -29.70
CA ALA A 1028 9.52 -15.61 -30.57
C ALA A 1028 8.38 -15.54 -31.60
N ARG A 1029 7.89 -16.68 -32.10
CA ARG A 1029 6.84 -16.76 -33.14
C ARG A 1029 5.49 -16.19 -32.72
N LEU A 1030 5.23 -16.03 -31.41
CA LEU A 1030 3.98 -15.42 -30.94
C LEU A 1030 3.86 -13.97 -31.41
N ALA A 1031 4.98 -13.24 -31.49
CA ALA A 1031 4.97 -11.86 -31.96
C ALA A 1031 4.78 -11.71 -33.48
N ILE A 1032 4.44 -12.77 -34.23
CA ILE A 1032 4.06 -12.71 -35.66
C ILE A 1032 2.87 -13.63 -35.97
N ASP A 1033 2.13 -14.09 -34.95
CA ASP A 1033 1.04 -15.03 -35.14
C ASP A 1033 -0.27 -14.34 -35.60
N GLY A 1034 -0.32 -13.01 -35.50
CA GLY A 1034 -1.46 -12.18 -35.88
C GLY A 1034 -2.42 -11.87 -34.74
N ASN A 1035 -2.12 -12.30 -33.51
CA ASN A 1035 -2.88 -11.94 -32.32
C ASN A 1035 -2.24 -10.72 -31.65
N THR A 1036 -2.95 -9.60 -31.64
CA THR A 1036 -2.45 -8.31 -31.11
C THR A 1036 -2.67 -8.15 -29.61
N SER A 1037 -3.15 -9.19 -28.90
CA SER A 1037 -3.47 -9.08 -27.49
C SER A 1037 -2.23 -8.94 -26.61
N GLY A 1038 -2.12 -7.79 -25.94
CA GLY A 1038 -1.08 -7.53 -24.94
C GLY A 1038 -1.27 -8.29 -23.61
N LEU A 1039 -2.32 -9.10 -23.45
CA LEU A 1039 -2.60 -9.83 -22.21
C LEU A 1039 -1.80 -11.15 -22.17
N TRP A 1040 -0.99 -11.36 -21.14
CA TRP A 1040 -0.20 -12.59 -20.99
C TRP A 1040 -1.05 -13.85 -21.01
N SER A 1041 -2.22 -13.77 -20.40
CA SER A 1041 -3.13 -14.90 -20.27
C SER A 1041 -3.81 -15.30 -21.59
N ASP A 1042 -3.70 -14.49 -22.65
CA ASP A 1042 -4.14 -14.83 -24.02
C ASP A 1042 -3.09 -15.69 -24.76
N ARG A 1043 -1.93 -15.94 -24.14
CA ARG A 1043 -0.80 -16.69 -24.73
C ARG A 1043 -0.30 -16.11 -26.06
N SER A 1044 -0.46 -14.80 -26.23
CA SER A 1044 -0.11 -14.04 -27.44
C SER A 1044 1.23 -13.34 -27.33
N VAL A 1045 1.86 -13.32 -26.15
CA VAL A 1045 3.04 -12.49 -25.86
C VAL A 1045 4.29 -13.35 -25.86
N CYS A 1046 5.31 -13.00 -26.66
CA CYS A 1046 6.63 -13.63 -26.59
C CYS A 1046 7.40 -13.17 -25.34
N HIS A 1047 8.34 -13.99 -24.85
CA HIS A 1047 9.00 -13.71 -23.56
C HIS A 1047 10.45 -14.20 -23.52
N THR A 1048 11.40 -13.27 -23.32
CA THR A 1048 12.81 -13.61 -23.08
C THR A 1048 13.08 -13.94 -21.60
N LYS A 1049 14.24 -14.49 -21.27
CA LYS A 1049 14.74 -14.45 -19.89
C LYS A 1049 15.10 -13.00 -19.53
N ARG A 1050 15.29 -12.73 -18.23
CA ARG A 1050 15.87 -11.47 -17.79
C ARG A 1050 17.36 -11.50 -18.09
N GLU A 1051 17.79 -10.68 -19.05
CA GLU A 1051 19.17 -10.66 -19.52
C GLU A 1051 19.57 -9.24 -19.93
N HIS A 1052 20.87 -9.00 -20.15
CA HIS A 1052 21.36 -7.69 -20.58
C HIS A 1052 21.03 -7.47 -22.05
N GLU A 1053 20.33 -6.37 -22.36
CA GLU A 1053 19.92 -5.98 -23.71
C GLU A 1053 19.25 -7.10 -24.55
N PRO A 1054 18.16 -7.72 -24.04
CA PRO A 1054 17.43 -8.77 -24.75
C PRO A 1054 16.92 -8.27 -26.10
N TRP A 1055 16.86 -9.18 -27.07
CA TRP A 1055 16.44 -8.86 -28.42
C TRP A 1055 15.48 -9.90 -29.00
N TRP A 1056 14.63 -9.41 -29.91
CA TRP A 1056 13.77 -10.20 -30.77
C TRP A 1056 14.06 -9.82 -32.23
N GLU A 1057 14.11 -10.79 -33.13
CA GLU A 1057 14.42 -10.58 -34.54
C GLU A 1057 13.54 -11.42 -35.47
N LEU A 1058 13.03 -10.78 -36.51
CA LEU A 1058 12.29 -11.37 -37.62
C LEU A 1058 13.15 -11.44 -38.86
N ASP A 1059 13.20 -12.60 -39.53
CA ASP A 1059 13.73 -12.76 -40.89
C ASP A 1059 12.57 -12.95 -41.88
N LEU A 1060 12.43 -12.05 -42.84
CA LEU A 1060 11.39 -12.07 -43.87
C LEU A 1060 11.67 -13.08 -45.00
N GLY A 1061 12.83 -13.75 -45.00
CA GLY A 1061 13.21 -14.75 -46.01
C GLY A 1061 13.79 -14.16 -47.30
N SER A 1062 13.44 -12.93 -47.67
CA SER A 1062 14.06 -12.17 -48.76
C SER A 1062 14.06 -10.67 -48.48
N THR A 1063 14.87 -9.91 -49.22
CA THR A 1063 14.97 -8.45 -49.07
C THR A 1063 13.74 -7.76 -49.69
N GLN A 1064 12.88 -7.20 -48.85
CA GLN A 1064 11.61 -6.57 -49.24
C GLN A 1064 11.62 -5.06 -48.98
N PRO A 1065 10.92 -4.24 -49.78
CA PRO A 1065 10.68 -2.85 -49.41
C PRO A 1065 9.74 -2.78 -48.19
N ILE A 1066 10.08 -1.98 -47.19
CA ILE A 1066 9.29 -1.87 -45.95
C ILE A 1066 8.68 -0.46 -45.85
N ASP A 1067 7.35 -0.39 -45.74
CA ASP A 1067 6.62 0.87 -45.66
C ASP A 1067 6.41 1.32 -44.20
N ARG A 1068 6.03 0.41 -43.31
CA ARG A 1068 5.84 0.66 -41.87
C ARG A 1068 6.01 -0.59 -41.00
N ILE A 1069 6.32 -0.39 -39.73
CA ILE A 1069 6.41 -1.43 -38.70
C ILE A 1069 5.48 -1.04 -37.55
N VAL A 1070 4.64 -1.96 -37.06
CA VAL A 1070 3.75 -1.75 -35.91
C VAL A 1070 4.17 -2.70 -34.79
N ILE A 1071 4.38 -2.16 -33.59
CA ILE A 1071 4.80 -2.92 -32.43
C ILE A 1071 3.69 -2.87 -31.38
N TRP A 1072 3.16 -4.03 -31.04
CA TRP A 1072 2.19 -4.23 -29.97
C TRP A 1072 2.89 -4.75 -28.72
N ASN A 1073 2.68 -4.05 -27.61
CA ASN A 1073 3.35 -4.33 -26.34
C ASN A 1073 2.47 -5.21 -25.43
N ARG A 1074 3.06 -5.73 -24.36
CA ARG A 1074 2.33 -6.35 -23.26
C ARG A 1074 1.64 -5.26 -22.41
N THR A 1075 0.35 -5.42 -22.14
CA THR A 1075 -0.51 -4.38 -21.53
C THR A 1075 -1.07 -4.75 -20.15
N ASP A 1076 -0.80 -5.95 -19.63
CA ASP A 1076 -1.26 -6.38 -18.31
C ASP A 1076 -0.24 -6.15 -17.18
N GLY A 1077 -0.73 -6.02 -15.95
CA GLY A 1077 0.07 -6.03 -14.73
C GLY A 1077 1.01 -4.83 -14.54
N GLY A 1078 0.82 -3.73 -15.29
CA GLY A 1078 1.68 -2.54 -15.21
C GLY A 1078 3.09 -2.77 -15.79
N LEU A 1079 3.25 -3.73 -16.70
CA LEU A 1079 4.55 -4.18 -17.21
C LEU A 1079 5.00 -3.51 -18.52
N GLN A 1080 4.19 -2.62 -19.10
CA GLN A 1080 4.43 -1.98 -20.39
C GLN A 1080 5.74 -1.18 -20.48
N THR A 1081 6.21 -0.64 -19.33
CA THR A 1081 7.47 0.13 -19.22
C THR A 1081 8.73 -0.71 -19.41
N ARG A 1082 8.63 -2.05 -19.35
CA ARG A 1082 9.77 -2.95 -19.53
C ARG A 1082 10.36 -2.90 -20.94
N LEU A 1083 9.55 -2.62 -21.96
CA LEU A 1083 10.02 -2.58 -23.34
C LEU A 1083 10.94 -1.39 -23.62
N VAL A 1084 10.82 -0.27 -22.90
CA VAL A 1084 11.55 0.98 -23.22
C VAL A 1084 12.68 1.31 -22.24
N PRO A 1085 13.82 1.86 -22.71
CA PRO A 1085 14.09 2.23 -24.10
C PRO A 1085 14.42 1.01 -24.97
N CYS A 1086 13.86 0.95 -26.19
CA CYS A 1086 14.22 -0.06 -27.19
C CYS A 1086 14.62 0.55 -28.52
N ARG A 1087 15.61 -0.08 -29.18
CA ARG A 1087 16.01 0.19 -30.56
C ARG A 1087 15.31 -0.77 -31.51
N VAL A 1088 14.71 -0.23 -32.55
CA VAL A 1088 14.12 -0.96 -33.68
C VAL A 1088 14.99 -0.74 -34.90
N SER A 1089 15.50 -1.80 -35.50
CA SER A 1089 16.41 -1.76 -36.65
C SER A 1089 15.87 -2.62 -37.79
N VAL A 1090 15.97 -2.11 -39.02
CA VAL A 1090 15.83 -2.88 -40.25
C VAL A 1090 17.22 -3.16 -40.79
N LEU A 1091 17.50 -4.42 -41.10
CA LEU A 1091 18.78 -4.89 -41.59
C LEU A 1091 18.65 -5.50 -42.99
N ASP A 1092 19.66 -5.28 -43.83
CA ASP A 1092 19.78 -5.93 -45.13
C ASP A 1092 20.21 -7.41 -45.01
N GLU A 1093 20.41 -8.06 -46.15
CA GLU A 1093 20.87 -9.45 -46.23
C GLU A 1093 22.21 -9.67 -45.52
N ALA A 1094 23.16 -8.75 -45.72
CA ALA A 1094 24.47 -8.77 -45.06
C ALA A 1094 24.42 -8.45 -43.56
N GLY A 1095 23.26 -8.05 -43.02
CA GLY A 1095 23.09 -7.68 -41.62
C GLY A 1095 23.50 -6.25 -41.30
N ARG A 1096 23.66 -5.40 -42.31
CA ARG A 1096 23.91 -3.96 -42.14
C ARG A 1096 22.59 -3.26 -41.85
N VAL A 1097 22.61 -2.33 -40.90
CA VAL A 1097 21.44 -1.53 -40.54
C VAL A 1097 21.13 -0.54 -41.66
N VAL A 1098 19.97 -0.67 -42.29
CA VAL A 1098 19.49 0.24 -43.34
C VAL A 1098 18.54 1.30 -42.81
N TRP A 1099 17.89 1.03 -41.67
CA TRP A 1099 17.03 1.98 -40.96
C TRP A 1099 17.02 1.64 -39.47
N GLN A 1100 16.96 2.64 -38.59
CA GLN A 1100 16.80 2.42 -37.15
C GLN A 1100 16.10 3.58 -36.45
N ARG A 1101 15.45 3.28 -35.31
CA ARG A 1101 14.86 4.28 -34.40
C ARG A 1101 14.86 3.77 -32.96
N VAL A 1102 15.03 4.67 -31.99
CA VAL A 1102 14.86 4.39 -30.56
C VAL A 1102 13.49 4.86 -30.10
N ILE A 1103 12.82 4.05 -29.29
CA ILE A 1103 11.53 4.33 -28.66
C ILE A 1103 11.76 4.48 -27.17
N THR A 1104 11.33 5.62 -26.61
CA THR A 1104 11.50 5.97 -25.18
C THR A 1104 10.19 5.93 -24.41
N ASP A 1105 9.06 6.12 -25.08
CA ASP A 1105 7.73 6.04 -24.46
C ASP A 1105 7.13 4.64 -24.65
N PRO A 1106 6.64 3.99 -23.58
CA PRO A 1106 6.15 2.62 -23.65
C PRO A 1106 4.88 2.56 -24.52
N PRO A 1107 4.84 1.71 -25.56
CA PRO A 1107 3.62 1.55 -26.35
C PRO A 1107 2.47 1.02 -25.49
N ASP A 1108 1.30 1.67 -25.57
CA ASP A 1108 0.07 1.29 -24.87
C ASP A 1108 -1.17 1.52 -25.77
N PRO A 1109 -1.71 0.49 -26.44
CA PRO A 1109 -1.16 -0.86 -26.57
C PRO A 1109 -0.06 -0.97 -27.63
N GLN A 1110 0.09 0.01 -28.54
CA GLN A 1110 0.94 -0.10 -29.73
C GLN A 1110 1.63 1.21 -30.13
N VAL A 1111 2.65 1.08 -30.99
CA VAL A 1111 3.32 2.20 -31.67
C VAL A 1111 3.53 1.87 -33.14
N GLU A 1112 3.32 2.87 -34.00
CA GLU A 1112 3.47 2.74 -35.45
C GLU A 1112 4.70 3.50 -35.95
N LEU A 1113 5.54 2.81 -36.70
CA LEU A 1113 6.80 3.31 -37.23
C LEU A 1113 6.76 3.35 -38.76
N HIS A 1114 6.47 4.52 -39.33
CA HIS A 1114 6.53 4.72 -40.78
C HIS A 1114 7.98 4.85 -41.28
N LEU A 1115 8.31 4.12 -42.35
CA LEU A 1115 9.59 4.19 -43.07
C LEU A 1115 9.44 4.94 -44.39
N SER A 1116 8.36 4.70 -45.15
CA SER A 1116 7.99 5.46 -46.36
C SER A 1116 6.58 5.05 -46.85
N PRO A 1117 5.63 5.97 -47.13
CA PRO A 1117 5.71 7.41 -46.83
C PRO A 1117 5.65 7.69 -45.31
N VAL A 1118 6.41 8.68 -44.86
CA VAL A 1118 6.41 9.17 -43.48
C VAL A 1118 5.46 10.38 -43.37
N PRO A 1119 4.48 10.38 -42.45
CA PRO A 1119 3.61 11.55 -42.26
C PRO A 1119 4.39 12.72 -41.64
N VAL A 1120 4.12 13.93 -42.11
CA VAL A 1120 4.59 15.17 -41.48
C VAL A 1120 3.59 15.56 -40.38
N VAL A 1121 4.08 15.64 -39.13
CA VAL A 1121 3.22 15.88 -37.97
C VAL A 1121 3.28 17.35 -37.56
N PHE A 1122 2.11 18.00 -37.55
CA PHE A 1122 1.96 19.40 -37.18
C PHE A 1122 1.57 19.58 -35.72
N ARG A 1123 2.08 20.65 -35.09
CA ARG A 1123 1.69 21.09 -33.74
C ARG A 1123 0.30 21.72 -33.73
N ASN A 1124 -0.11 22.33 -34.85
CA ASN A 1124 -1.38 22.99 -35.02
C ASN A 1124 -2.12 22.45 -36.26
N ALA A 1125 -3.45 22.60 -36.27
CA ALA A 1125 -4.31 22.19 -37.37
C ALA A 1125 -5.33 23.31 -37.66
N PRO A 1126 -4.92 24.40 -38.34
CA PRO A 1126 -5.83 25.50 -38.65
C PRO A 1126 -6.99 24.99 -39.52
N THR A 1127 -8.22 25.35 -39.16
CA THR A 1127 -9.44 25.02 -39.92
C THR A 1127 -9.94 26.19 -40.77
N GLU A 1128 -9.33 27.37 -40.63
CA GLU A 1128 -9.72 28.62 -41.29
C GLU A 1128 -8.51 29.31 -41.93
N LEU A 1129 -8.73 29.94 -43.10
CA LEU A 1129 -7.72 30.76 -43.80
C LEU A 1129 -7.91 32.24 -43.42
N ARG A 1130 -6.86 32.91 -42.95
CA ARG A 1130 -6.93 34.29 -42.46
C ARG A 1130 -6.53 35.31 -43.53
N PRO A 1131 -7.20 36.47 -43.64
CA PRO A 1131 -6.77 37.54 -44.55
C PRO A 1131 -5.40 38.08 -44.17
N THR A 1132 -4.52 38.26 -45.16
CA THR A 1132 -3.30 39.07 -44.98
C THR A 1132 -3.70 40.53 -45.17
N ARG A 1133 -3.72 41.35 -44.11
CA ARG A 1133 -3.90 42.81 -44.28
C ARG A 1133 -2.65 43.34 -44.99
N ALA A 1134 -2.81 43.81 -46.22
CA ALA A 1134 -1.76 44.52 -46.94
C ALA A 1134 -1.38 45.79 -46.15
N LEU A 1135 -0.08 46.02 -45.95
CA LEU A 1135 0.45 47.33 -45.59
C LEU A 1135 -0.01 48.33 -46.66
N ALA A 1136 -1.03 49.13 -46.36
CA ALA A 1136 -1.16 50.45 -46.97
C ALA A 1136 -0.16 51.35 -46.23
N ALA A 1137 0.76 51.94 -46.99
CA ALA A 1137 1.73 52.91 -46.51
C ALA A 1137 1.02 54.01 -45.70
N ALA A 1138 1.47 54.22 -44.46
CA ALA A 1138 1.14 55.40 -43.67
C ALA A 1138 2.46 56.09 -43.35
N GLY A 1139 2.92 56.91 -44.29
CA GLY A 1139 3.87 57.98 -44.10
C GLY A 1139 3.26 59.24 -44.68
N ASP A 1140 2.66 60.03 -43.79
CA ASP A 1140 2.46 61.48 -43.88
C ASP A 1140 1.61 62.09 -45.02
N ALA A 1141 1.20 63.33 -44.75
CA ALA A 1141 0.45 64.30 -45.57
C ALA A 1141 -1.08 64.14 -45.67
N GLY A 1142 -1.76 65.01 -44.93
CA GLY A 1142 -3.12 65.43 -45.22
C GLY A 1142 -3.23 66.21 -46.55
N ALA A 1143 -4.47 66.34 -47.01
CA ALA A 1143 -4.92 66.84 -48.33
C ALA A 1143 -4.53 65.89 -49.47
N ASP A 1144 -5.43 65.13 -50.09
CA ASP A 1144 -6.37 65.67 -51.08
C ASP A 1144 -7.32 64.52 -51.54
N ARG A 1145 -8.59 64.53 -51.12
CA ARG A 1145 -9.54 63.41 -51.30
C ARG A 1145 -10.55 63.61 -52.44
N ARG A 1146 -10.29 64.47 -53.43
CA ARG A 1146 -11.28 64.76 -54.50
C ARG A 1146 -10.91 64.40 -55.95
N ARG A 1147 -9.85 63.64 -56.23
CA ARG A 1147 -9.45 63.33 -57.63
C ARG A 1147 -9.35 61.87 -58.07
N ALA A 1148 -9.80 60.88 -57.29
CA ALA A 1148 -9.69 59.46 -57.66
C ALA A 1148 -11.03 58.75 -58.00
N ALA A 1149 -12.10 59.49 -58.28
CA ALA A 1149 -13.37 58.93 -58.76
C ALA A 1149 -13.50 59.06 -60.28
N LYS A 1150 -12.66 58.37 -61.06
CA LYS A 1150 -12.86 58.10 -62.52
C LYS A 1150 -11.70 57.23 -63.06
N LYS A 1151 -11.77 55.92 -62.82
CA LYS A 1151 -11.19 54.82 -63.63
C LYS A 1151 -11.65 53.49 -63.02
N GLY A 1152 -12.11 52.57 -63.86
CA GLY A 1152 -12.95 51.41 -63.52
C GLY A 1152 -12.53 50.59 -62.28
N ALA A 1153 -13.54 50.08 -61.58
CA ALA A 1153 -13.41 49.25 -60.38
C ALA A 1153 -12.48 48.05 -60.60
N LYS A 1154 -11.25 48.13 -60.06
CA LYS A 1154 -10.37 46.97 -59.90
C LYS A 1154 -11.09 45.96 -58.99
N ARG A 1155 -11.44 44.80 -59.55
CA ARG A 1155 -11.98 43.62 -58.84
C ARG A 1155 -11.12 43.34 -57.61
N SER A 1156 -11.69 43.35 -56.40
CA SER A 1156 -10.94 43.15 -55.16
C SER A 1156 -10.55 41.68 -55.00
N GLN A 1157 -9.29 41.36 -55.26
CA GLN A 1157 -8.69 40.07 -54.87
C GLN A 1157 -8.32 40.12 -53.38
N GLN A 1158 -8.54 39.01 -52.67
CA GLN A 1158 -8.16 38.88 -51.26
C GLN A 1158 -7.25 37.67 -51.09
N ARG A 1159 -6.08 37.87 -50.47
CA ARG A 1159 -5.13 36.79 -50.15
C ARG A 1159 -5.42 36.28 -48.74
N LEU A 1160 -5.59 34.97 -48.64
CA LEU A 1160 -5.81 34.24 -47.40
C LEU A 1160 -4.63 33.30 -47.13
N VAL A 1161 -4.28 33.11 -45.86
CA VAL A 1161 -3.12 32.32 -45.44
C VAL A 1161 -3.49 31.37 -44.28
N ALA A 1162 -2.96 30.15 -44.31
CA ALA A 1162 -2.90 29.25 -43.16
C ALA A 1162 -1.44 28.81 -42.92
N LEU A 1163 -1.09 28.68 -41.64
CA LEU A 1163 0.24 28.29 -41.21
C LEU A 1163 0.19 26.97 -40.44
N PHE A 1164 1.05 26.04 -40.82
CA PHE A 1164 1.21 24.75 -40.17
C PHE A 1164 2.62 24.64 -39.59
N GLU A 1165 2.72 24.61 -38.27
CA GLU A 1165 3.98 24.45 -37.55
C GLU A 1165 4.29 22.98 -37.37
N THR A 1166 5.53 22.56 -37.66
CA THR A 1166 5.93 21.17 -37.45
C THR A 1166 6.20 20.92 -35.96
N THR A 1167 5.99 19.69 -35.50
CA THR A 1167 6.22 19.34 -34.08
C THR A 1167 7.70 19.50 -33.69
N ASN A 1168 8.61 19.15 -34.61
CA ASN A 1168 10.06 19.35 -34.58
C ASN A 1168 10.53 19.83 -35.97
N PRO A 1169 11.73 20.45 -36.12
CA PRO A 1169 12.29 20.75 -37.43
C PRO A 1169 12.38 19.50 -38.32
N VAL A 1170 11.84 19.59 -39.53
CA VAL A 1170 11.77 18.48 -40.49
C VAL A 1170 12.83 18.64 -41.56
N GLY A 1171 13.45 17.54 -41.99
CA GLY A 1171 14.32 17.54 -43.16
C GLY A 1171 14.11 16.33 -44.05
N PHE A 1172 14.23 16.56 -45.35
CA PHE A 1172 14.02 15.57 -46.40
C PHE A 1172 15.36 15.22 -47.06
N LYS A 1173 15.54 13.96 -47.42
CA LYS A 1173 16.75 13.51 -48.14
C LYS A 1173 16.60 13.79 -49.63
N GLN A 1174 17.72 13.89 -50.33
CA GLN A 1174 17.74 14.11 -51.78
C GLN A 1174 16.86 13.10 -52.54
N GLY A 1175 15.93 13.62 -53.33
CA GLY A 1175 14.98 12.83 -54.12
C GLY A 1175 13.69 12.44 -53.41
N THR A 1176 13.44 12.90 -52.17
CA THR A 1176 12.15 12.67 -51.48
C THR A 1176 11.01 13.33 -52.24
N ILE A 1177 9.88 12.63 -52.39
CA ILE A 1177 8.64 13.16 -52.94
C ILE A 1177 7.70 13.44 -51.78
N LEU A 1178 7.36 14.72 -51.60
CA LEU A 1178 6.39 15.20 -50.64
C LEU A 1178 5.01 15.24 -51.30
N THR A 1179 4.09 14.43 -50.80
CA THR A 1179 2.68 14.42 -51.22
C THR A 1179 1.85 15.28 -50.27
N VAL A 1180 1.21 16.31 -50.80
CA VAL A 1180 0.30 17.22 -50.07
C VAL A 1180 -1.13 16.94 -50.51
N ASN A 1181 -1.96 16.48 -49.60
CA ASN A 1181 -3.39 16.29 -49.79
C ASN A 1181 -4.14 17.46 -49.14
N LEU A 1182 -4.91 18.18 -49.95
CA LEU A 1182 -5.63 19.38 -49.55
C LEU A 1182 -7.10 19.28 -49.95
N THR A 1183 -8.00 19.61 -49.02
CA THR A 1183 -9.44 19.76 -49.27
C THR A 1183 -9.91 21.14 -48.83
N LEU A 1184 -10.37 21.96 -49.77
CA LEU A 1184 -10.96 23.28 -49.53
C LEU A 1184 -12.45 23.28 -49.85
N SER A 1185 -13.27 23.91 -49.00
CA SER A 1185 -14.70 24.15 -49.28
C SER A 1185 -14.97 25.64 -49.37
N ALA A 1186 -15.72 26.08 -50.37
CA ALA A 1186 -16.07 27.49 -50.60
C ALA A 1186 -17.57 27.71 -50.46
N ASP A 1187 -17.97 28.80 -49.79
CA ASP A 1187 -19.37 29.25 -49.73
C ASP A 1187 -19.86 29.73 -51.12
N ARG A 1188 -21.19 29.75 -51.33
CA ARG A 1188 -21.79 30.24 -52.60
C ARG A 1188 -21.27 31.66 -52.92
N GLY A 1189 -20.59 31.81 -54.05
CA GLY A 1189 -20.07 33.10 -54.54
C GLY A 1189 -18.58 33.38 -54.28
N ALA A 1190 -17.86 32.49 -53.57
CA ALA A 1190 -16.39 32.54 -53.48
C ALA A 1190 -15.74 31.76 -54.63
N VAL A 1191 -14.81 32.40 -55.34
CA VAL A 1191 -14.02 31.76 -56.42
C VAL A 1191 -12.54 31.75 -56.02
N ILE A 1192 -11.96 30.56 -55.94
CA ILE A 1192 -10.52 30.36 -55.76
C ILE A 1192 -9.83 30.62 -57.11
N GLU A 1193 -8.95 31.61 -57.17
CA GLU A 1193 -8.18 31.93 -58.37
C GLU A 1193 -6.83 31.21 -58.39
N ARG A 1194 -6.09 31.28 -57.28
CA ARG A 1194 -4.72 30.77 -57.17
C ARG A 1194 -4.47 30.12 -55.80
N ILE A 1195 -3.65 29.07 -55.79
CA ILE A 1195 -3.17 28.39 -54.56
C ILE A 1195 -1.65 28.27 -54.62
N ARG A 1196 -0.96 28.46 -53.48
CA ARG A 1196 0.48 28.26 -53.33
C ARG A 1196 0.81 27.55 -52.03
#